data_AF-A0A3D0W7S5-F1
#
_entry.id   AF-A0A3D0W7S5-F1
#
_cell.length_a   1.000
_cell.length_b   1.000
_cell.length_c   1.000
_cell.angle_alpha   90.00
_cell.angle_beta   90.00
_cell.angle_gamma   90.00
#
_symmetry.space_group_name_H-M   'P 1'
#
loop_
_entity.id
_entity.type
_entity.pdbx_description
1 polymer ?
#
loop_
_entity_poly.entity_id
_entity_poly.type
_entity_poly.pdbx_seq_one_letter_code
_entity_poly.pdbx_strand_id
1 'polypeptide(L)'
;MARRSTARGKISTYFSYKGGVGRTMAVANVGFLAALAGKRVLLMDWDLEAPGLAVYFRGVTEHKAALDIRKSDGVLDLFIEWRDKLLDAQTSTEVSTLFDRFVSGKPFAACACPLVPAARLPKGAKLDLIGAGGKIVGEREPLPYAEALSRFHWPTFFADFAGGAMLDAFRGWAKKNYDLILIDSRTGLADVAGICTMQLPDEVVLCFVLNRQNTEGVADIAASIRAARGDEVRIRLSPMRVSKDRPTEEADARARAQRELRNAGLSPESVESDMASLSIAAAPNVPFYETLAPFVATSTSADPLTFEYLRMTQEMIGTKFEVPKLEQGWVETVRRRLQPRMTTVEYLSGLESADPDRAYEELDRFLDGALDADPNRELDADYVDALVRTAFEAGDWLWGENKQYPLRTLAEKALLLVRQLNTMGDGDWRIALVDALDEFDLRWSPSGGRETLKRTLDRDKILADGQQSNEILLRRARLAVYMARLREPETDRAQAEADLDRAQSLLNIISRPLTDDESDRLAIGFGEISAQRARICQRLGEVEQAKSFWLQVIELLPNARHMSQRGVRARNLVAEAHMSLASSADPAEASDHVIAAVRLSRTVVTRDVDQLARAVGHILAGPDSPEQALAFADLTFGRGRARGSPPLRAFDVAQSTRLAHLLEQLVLVMGEGPRRGSALLGLTDAAEQQLHRATRFISIARAAGPDPLRQMLAAYFSLCDTLSSAGAPESALEAIKLRLEAIRRTPRRPRS
;
A
#
# COMPACT_ATOMS: atom_id res chain seq x y z
N MET A 1 -26.91 -36.93 -33.91
CA MET A 1 -26.68 -35.73 -34.75
C MET A 1 -27.95 -34.90 -34.75
N ALA A 2 -27.99 -33.83 -33.94
CA ALA A 2 -29.12 -32.89 -33.96
C ALA A 2 -28.99 -31.96 -35.18
N ARG A 3 -30.09 -31.81 -35.94
CA ARG A 3 -30.21 -30.91 -37.10
C ARG A 3 -29.69 -29.51 -36.74
N ARG A 4 -28.64 -29.05 -37.43
CA ARG A 4 -28.20 -27.64 -37.40
C ARG A 4 -29.37 -26.78 -37.87
N SER A 5 -29.90 -25.93 -36.98
CA SER A 5 -30.86 -24.90 -37.39
C SER A 5 -30.14 -23.94 -38.34
N THR A 6 -30.75 -23.71 -39.49
CA THR A 6 -30.30 -22.83 -40.58
C THR A 6 -30.56 -21.34 -40.31
N ALA A 7 -30.91 -20.97 -39.07
CA ALA A 7 -31.13 -19.57 -38.70
C ALA A 7 -29.79 -18.83 -38.59
N ARG A 8 -29.66 -17.72 -39.33
CA ARG A 8 -28.56 -16.75 -39.15
C ARG A 8 -28.67 -16.14 -37.74
N GLY A 9 -27.53 -15.78 -37.13
CA GLY A 9 -27.48 -15.11 -35.83
C GLY A 9 -28.27 -13.81 -35.81
N LYS A 10 -28.66 -13.35 -34.62
CA LYS A 10 -29.48 -12.12 -34.42
C LYS A 10 -28.64 -11.01 -33.78
N ILE A 11 -28.68 -9.81 -34.35
CA ILE A 11 -28.04 -8.62 -33.77
C ILE A 11 -29.07 -7.82 -32.96
N SER A 12 -28.81 -7.66 -31.67
CA SER A 12 -29.63 -6.88 -30.74
C SER A 12 -28.81 -5.72 -30.19
N THR A 13 -29.16 -4.49 -30.55
CA THR A 13 -28.55 -3.28 -29.97
C THR A 13 -29.31 -2.87 -28.73
N TYR A 14 -28.59 -2.60 -27.65
CA TYR A 14 -29.12 -1.99 -26.45
C TYR A 14 -28.83 -0.50 -26.53
N PHE A 15 -29.87 0.31 -26.46
CA PHE A 15 -29.78 1.76 -26.60
C PHE A 15 -30.46 2.46 -25.42
N SER A 16 -29.92 3.61 -24.99
CA SER A 16 -30.60 4.49 -24.04
C SER A 16 -30.38 5.96 -24.39
N TYR A 17 -31.40 6.78 -24.14
CA TYR A 17 -31.31 8.22 -24.40
C TYR A 17 -30.36 8.93 -23.43
N LYS A 18 -30.32 8.49 -22.17
CA LYS A 18 -29.39 8.97 -21.13
C LYS A 18 -28.50 7.87 -20.57
N GLY A 19 -27.37 8.29 -20.00
CA GLY A 19 -26.44 7.43 -19.26
C GLY A 19 -26.97 7.01 -17.89
N GLY A 20 -26.36 5.97 -17.32
CA GLY A 20 -26.65 5.53 -15.95
C GLY A 20 -27.96 4.76 -15.77
N VAL A 21 -28.65 4.35 -16.84
CA VAL A 21 -29.91 3.58 -16.76
C VAL A 21 -29.71 2.07 -16.55
N GLY A 22 -28.48 1.56 -16.68
CA GLY A 22 -28.16 0.13 -16.54
C GLY A 22 -28.07 -0.67 -17.85
N ARG A 23 -27.92 0.01 -18.99
CA ARG A 23 -27.80 -0.59 -20.34
C ARG A 23 -26.63 -1.58 -20.46
N THR A 24 -25.40 -1.15 -20.17
CA THR A 24 -24.19 -1.98 -20.23
C THR A 24 -24.29 -3.20 -19.31
N MET A 25 -24.85 -3.02 -18.11
CA MET A 25 -25.10 -4.12 -17.18
C MET A 25 -26.07 -5.16 -17.77
N ALA A 26 -27.12 -4.71 -18.46
CA ALA A 26 -28.05 -5.61 -19.14
C ALA A 26 -27.36 -6.40 -20.27
N VAL A 27 -26.56 -5.74 -21.11
CA VAL A 27 -25.77 -6.40 -22.17
C VAL A 27 -24.85 -7.47 -21.58
N ALA A 28 -24.10 -7.14 -20.53
CA ALA A 28 -23.16 -8.06 -19.89
C ALA A 28 -23.88 -9.29 -19.30
N ASN A 29 -24.96 -9.08 -18.55
CA ASN A 29 -25.71 -10.17 -17.91
C ASN A 29 -26.44 -11.04 -18.94
N VAL A 30 -27.10 -10.44 -19.94
CA VAL A 30 -27.80 -11.19 -20.98
C VAL A 30 -26.83 -12.02 -21.80
N GLY A 31 -25.65 -11.47 -22.13
CA GLY A 31 -24.63 -12.19 -22.87
C GLY A 31 -24.07 -13.37 -22.09
N PHE A 32 -23.77 -13.17 -20.80
CA PHE A 32 -23.28 -14.23 -19.93
C PHE A 32 -24.29 -15.37 -19.76
N LEU A 33 -25.55 -15.04 -19.47
CA LEU A 33 -26.61 -16.04 -19.30
C LEU A 33 -26.93 -16.77 -20.61
N ALA A 34 -26.89 -16.08 -21.76
CA ALA A 34 -27.09 -16.72 -23.06
C ALA A 34 -25.96 -17.70 -23.40
N ALA A 35 -24.70 -17.37 -23.08
CA ALA A 35 -23.57 -18.27 -23.26
C ALA A 35 -23.69 -19.50 -22.36
N LEU A 36 -24.11 -19.33 -21.10
CA LEU A 36 -24.40 -20.45 -20.20
C LEU A 36 -25.61 -21.29 -20.64
N ALA A 37 -26.54 -20.70 -21.40
CA ALA A 37 -27.63 -21.43 -22.07
C ALA A 37 -27.18 -22.16 -23.36
N GLY A 38 -25.88 -22.18 -23.66
CA GLY A 38 -25.32 -22.92 -24.78
C GLY A 38 -25.18 -22.14 -26.08
N LYS A 39 -25.41 -20.81 -26.08
CA LYS A 39 -25.32 -19.98 -27.29
C LYS A 39 -23.89 -19.53 -27.56
N ARG A 40 -23.58 -19.27 -28.83
CA ARG A 40 -22.38 -18.51 -29.23
C ARG A 40 -22.75 -17.03 -29.22
N VAL A 41 -22.18 -16.29 -28.28
CA VAL A 41 -22.51 -14.88 -28.04
C VAL A 41 -21.32 -14.00 -28.38
N LEU A 42 -21.60 -12.91 -29.11
CA LEU A 42 -20.63 -11.83 -29.34
C LEU A 42 -21.13 -10.56 -28.65
N LEU A 43 -20.30 -10.00 -27.78
CA LEU A 43 -20.48 -8.69 -27.19
C LEU A 43 -19.66 -7.66 -27.98
N MET A 44 -20.23 -6.47 -28.19
CA MET A 44 -19.56 -5.39 -28.91
C MET A 44 -19.73 -4.09 -28.12
N ASP A 45 -18.62 -3.49 -27.71
CA ASP A 45 -18.62 -2.20 -27.03
C ASP A 45 -18.55 -1.08 -28.06
N TRP A 46 -19.70 -0.51 -28.39
CA TRP A 46 -19.85 0.61 -29.32
C TRP A 46 -19.98 1.97 -28.59
N ASP A 47 -19.83 1.98 -27.26
CA ASP A 47 -19.71 3.21 -26.48
C ASP A 47 -18.27 3.73 -26.58
N LEU A 48 -17.89 4.24 -27.76
CA LEU A 48 -16.52 4.65 -28.04
C LEU A 48 -16.03 5.81 -27.14
N GLU A 49 -16.94 6.65 -26.64
CA GLU A 49 -16.57 7.79 -25.79
C GLU A 49 -16.30 7.38 -24.33
N ALA A 50 -17.00 6.35 -23.83
CA ALA A 50 -16.85 5.87 -22.46
C ALA A 50 -17.03 4.34 -22.39
N PRO A 51 -16.10 3.56 -22.98
CA PRO A 51 -16.22 2.11 -23.04
C PRO A 51 -16.09 1.49 -21.65
N GLY A 52 -16.87 0.45 -21.40
CA GLY A 52 -17.00 -0.13 -20.06
C GLY A 52 -17.49 -1.57 -20.01
N LEU A 53 -17.86 -2.16 -21.16
CA LEU A 53 -18.49 -3.47 -21.19
C LEU A 53 -17.56 -4.59 -20.68
N ALA A 54 -16.27 -4.51 -20.99
CA ALA A 54 -15.26 -5.45 -20.51
C ALA A 54 -15.12 -5.48 -18.98
N VAL A 55 -15.40 -4.35 -18.31
CA VAL A 55 -15.17 -4.18 -16.87
C VAL A 55 -16.08 -5.09 -16.05
N TYR A 56 -17.32 -5.32 -16.51
CA TYR A 56 -18.27 -6.26 -15.90
C TYR A 56 -17.74 -7.70 -15.80
N PHE A 57 -16.74 -8.06 -16.60
CA PHE A 57 -16.16 -9.39 -16.66
C PHE A 57 -14.85 -9.54 -15.86
N ARG A 58 -14.35 -8.47 -15.20
CA ARG A 58 -13.07 -8.46 -14.46
C ARG A 58 -12.89 -9.64 -13.50
N GLY A 59 -13.96 -10.08 -12.84
CA GLY A 59 -13.92 -11.20 -11.90
C GLY A 59 -13.87 -12.58 -12.58
N VAL A 60 -14.51 -12.72 -13.74
CA VAL A 60 -14.67 -14.02 -14.44
C VAL A 60 -13.61 -14.28 -15.49
N THR A 61 -13.08 -13.24 -16.12
CA THR A 61 -12.02 -13.34 -17.12
C THR A 61 -10.70 -13.71 -16.46
N GLU A 62 -9.98 -14.66 -17.05
CA GLU A 62 -8.65 -15.04 -16.56
C GLU A 62 -7.62 -13.95 -16.86
N HIS A 63 -6.58 -13.84 -16.03
CA HIS A 63 -5.59 -12.76 -16.13
C HIS A 63 -4.97 -12.64 -17.52
N LYS A 64 -4.59 -13.77 -18.14
CA LYS A 64 -4.04 -13.79 -19.51
C LYS A 64 -5.04 -13.26 -20.53
N ALA A 65 -6.29 -13.73 -20.49
CA ALA A 65 -7.33 -13.27 -21.39
C ALA A 65 -7.67 -11.77 -21.19
N ALA A 66 -7.62 -11.28 -19.94
CA ALA A 66 -7.80 -9.87 -19.65
C ALA A 66 -6.68 -8.99 -20.23
N LEU A 67 -5.43 -9.48 -20.21
CA LEU A 67 -4.31 -8.82 -20.88
C LEU A 67 -4.47 -8.82 -22.40
N ASP A 68 -4.94 -9.93 -22.98
CA ASP A 68 -5.18 -10.05 -24.41
C ASP A 68 -6.28 -9.06 -24.86
N ILE A 69 -7.39 -8.96 -24.11
CA ILE A 69 -8.47 -7.97 -24.37
C ILE A 69 -7.96 -6.53 -24.28
N ARG A 70 -7.07 -6.21 -23.33
CA ARG A 70 -6.49 -4.86 -23.20
C ARG A 70 -5.55 -4.49 -24.35
N LYS A 71 -5.00 -5.49 -25.05
CA LYS A 71 -4.06 -5.32 -26.16
C LYS A 71 -4.72 -5.48 -27.52
N SER A 72 -5.89 -6.10 -27.59
CA SER A 72 -6.59 -6.35 -28.83
C SER A 72 -7.15 -5.07 -29.43
N ASP A 73 -7.03 -4.96 -30.74
CA ASP A 73 -7.74 -3.99 -31.56
C ASP A 73 -9.26 -4.17 -31.37
N GLY A 74 -10.01 -3.07 -31.49
CA GLY A 74 -11.45 -3.05 -31.30
C GLY A 74 -12.22 -2.40 -32.44
N VAL A 75 -13.41 -1.92 -32.12
CA VAL A 75 -14.35 -1.31 -33.08
C VAL A 75 -13.69 -0.15 -33.83
N LEU A 76 -13.09 0.81 -33.12
CA LEU A 76 -12.47 1.99 -33.75
C LEU A 76 -11.27 1.61 -34.64
N ASP A 77 -10.46 0.64 -34.22
CA ASP A 77 -9.32 0.15 -34.99
C ASP A 77 -9.76 -0.43 -36.33
N LEU A 78 -10.85 -1.21 -36.36
CA LEU A 78 -11.41 -1.75 -37.60
C LEU A 78 -11.82 -0.66 -38.60
N PHE A 79 -12.39 0.45 -38.11
CA PHE A 79 -12.76 1.61 -38.92
C PHE A 79 -11.55 2.34 -39.50
N ILE A 80 -10.54 2.57 -38.66
CA ILE A 80 -9.31 3.25 -39.05
C ILE A 80 -8.50 2.38 -40.01
N GLU A 81 -8.39 1.07 -39.75
CA GLU A 81 -7.72 0.13 -40.64
C GLU A 81 -8.36 0.13 -42.03
N TRP A 82 -9.70 0.04 -42.10
CA TRP A 82 -10.41 0.09 -43.38
C TRP A 82 -10.12 1.37 -44.16
N ARG A 83 -10.22 2.53 -43.49
CA ARG A 83 -9.95 3.84 -44.09
C ARG A 83 -8.50 3.93 -44.58
N ASP A 84 -7.53 3.58 -43.74
CA ASP A 84 -6.12 3.75 -44.03
C ASP A 84 -5.67 2.83 -45.17
N LYS A 85 -6.11 1.58 -45.18
CA LYS A 85 -5.80 0.65 -46.29
C LYS A 85 -6.43 1.08 -47.61
N LEU A 86 -7.59 1.74 -47.59
CA LEU A 86 -8.18 2.35 -48.80
C LEU A 86 -7.38 3.55 -49.29
N LEU A 87 -6.88 4.40 -48.38
CA LEU A 87 -6.01 5.52 -48.73
C LEU A 87 -4.68 5.08 -49.34
N ASP A 88 -4.15 3.96 -48.88
CA ASP A 88 -2.86 3.43 -49.35
C ASP A 88 -2.98 2.71 -50.70
N ALA A 89 -4.16 2.16 -51.03
CA ALA A 89 -4.39 1.41 -52.27
C ALA A 89 -4.23 2.30 -53.52
N GLN A 90 -3.37 1.88 -54.45
CA GLN A 90 -3.08 2.59 -55.69
C GLN A 90 -3.75 1.93 -56.91
N THR A 91 -4.23 0.69 -56.76
CA THR A 91 -4.84 -0.09 -57.84
C THR A 91 -6.21 -0.65 -57.46
N SER A 92 -7.06 -0.90 -58.47
CA SER A 92 -8.37 -1.53 -58.26
C SER A 92 -8.26 -2.96 -57.69
N THR A 93 -7.18 -3.68 -58.01
CA THR A 93 -6.90 -5.01 -57.47
C THR A 93 -6.63 -4.99 -55.96
N GLU A 94 -5.89 -4.00 -55.46
CA GLU A 94 -5.63 -3.82 -54.02
C GLU A 94 -6.91 -3.49 -53.26
N VAL A 95 -7.75 -2.61 -53.82
CA VAL A 95 -9.08 -2.31 -53.26
C VAL A 95 -9.94 -3.58 -53.19
N SER A 96 -10.03 -4.35 -54.28
CA SER A 96 -10.78 -5.62 -54.27
C SER A 96 -10.25 -6.59 -53.22
N THR A 97 -8.93 -6.69 -53.07
CA THR A 97 -8.29 -7.57 -52.09
C THR A 97 -8.63 -7.16 -50.65
N LEU A 98 -8.70 -5.84 -50.37
CA LEU A 98 -9.13 -5.32 -49.08
C LEU A 98 -10.58 -5.70 -48.77
N PHE A 99 -11.48 -5.50 -49.74
CA PHE A 99 -12.89 -5.90 -49.60
C PHE A 99 -13.01 -7.40 -49.32
N ASP A 100 -12.33 -8.24 -50.11
CA ASP A 100 -12.32 -9.69 -49.91
C ASP A 100 -11.80 -10.08 -48.52
N ARG A 101 -10.78 -9.38 -48.01
CA ARG A 101 -10.24 -9.60 -46.67
C ARG A 101 -11.29 -9.33 -45.59
N PHE A 102 -12.02 -8.22 -45.66
CA PHE A 102 -13.07 -7.90 -44.68
C PHE A 102 -14.30 -8.80 -44.85
N VAL A 103 -14.71 -9.10 -46.08
CA VAL A 103 -15.81 -10.05 -46.36
C VAL A 103 -15.48 -11.46 -45.85
N SER A 104 -14.21 -11.88 -45.89
CA SER A 104 -13.78 -13.14 -45.27
C SER A 104 -13.94 -13.14 -43.74
N GLY A 105 -13.98 -11.95 -43.14
CA GLY A 105 -14.13 -11.71 -41.72
C GLY A 105 -12.88 -11.95 -40.87
N LYS A 106 -11.71 -12.07 -41.51
CA LYS A 106 -10.42 -12.19 -40.80
C LYS A 106 -10.13 -11.04 -39.83
N PRO A 107 -10.33 -9.76 -40.19
CA PRO A 107 -10.07 -8.65 -39.26
C PRO A 107 -10.98 -8.73 -38.03
N PHE A 108 -12.28 -8.95 -38.24
CA PHE A 108 -13.25 -9.05 -37.16
C PHE A 108 -12.96 -10.21 -36.19
N ALA A 109 -12.52 -11.36 -36.72
CA ALA A 109 -12.14 -12.51 -35.92
C ALA A 109 -10.87 -12.28 -35.10
N ALA A 110 -9.95 -11.43 -35.57
CA ALA A 110 -8.74 -11.07 -34.83
C ALA A 110 -9.06 -10.18 -33.61
N CYS A 111 -10.08 -9.32 -33.70
CA CYS A 111 -10.55 -8.49 -32.59
C CYS A 111 -11.42 -9.23 -31.56
N ALA A 112 -12.00 -10.39 -31.93
CA ALA A 112 -12.93 -11.13 -31.08
C ALA A 112 -12.20 -11.94 -30.01
N CYS A 113 -12.22 -11.44 -28.77
CA CYS A 113 -11.50 -12.03 -27.65
C CYS A 113 -12.43 -12.79 -26.69
N PRO A 114 -12.10 -14.03 -26.27
CA PRO A 114 -12.94 -14.80 -25.36
C PRO A 114 -12.93 -14.20 -23.94
N LEU A 115 -14.12 -13.99 -23.37
CA LEU A 115 -14.28 -13.45 -22.00
C LEU A 115 -14.27 -14.52 -20.92
N VAL A 116 -14.76 -15.73 -21.24
CA VAL A 116 -14.94 -16.83 -20.30
C VAL A 116 -14.26 -18.09 -20.85
N PRO A 117 -13.49 -18.85 -20.03
CA PRO A 117 -12.86 -20.08 -20.50
C PRO A 117 -13.88 -21.08 -21.02
N ALA A 118 -13.57 -21.75 -22.14
CA ALA A 118 -14.47 -22.74 -22.74
C ALA A 118 -14.86 -23.89 -21.79
N ALA A 119 -14.01 -24.22 -20.81
CA ALA A 119 -14.29 -25.22 -19.78
C ALA A 119 -15.42 -24.80 -18.81
N ARG A 120 -15.73 -23.51 -18.72
CA ARG A 120 -16.81 -22.95 -17.89
C ARG A 120 -18.13 -22.80 -18.64
N LEU A 121 -18.14 -23.10 -19.94
CA LEU A 121 -19.32 -22.96 -20.81
C LEU A 121 -19.78 -24.33 -21.32
N PRO A 122 -21.07 -24.50 -21.65
CA PRO A 122 -21.55 -25.69 -22.33
C PRO A 122 -20.81 -25.96 -23.64
N LYS A 123 -20.70 -27.24 -24.04
CA LYS A 123 -19.98 -27.63 -25.26
C LYS A 123 -20.52 -26.92 -26.50
N GLY A 124 -19.65 -26.17 -27.18
CA GLY A 124 -19.98 -25.42 -28.39
C GLY A 124 -20.45 -23.99 -28.17
N ALA A 125 -20.69 -23.58 -26.91
CA ALA A 125 -20.98 -22.20 -26.53
C ALA A 125 -19.71 -21.35 -26.49
N LYS A 126 -19.89 -20.04 -26.63
CA LYS A 126 -18.82 -19.04 -26.59
C LYS A 126 -19.35 -17.72 -26.06
N LEU A 127 -18.48 -16.95 -25.43
CA LEU A 127 -18.73 -15.55 -25.07
C LEU A 127 -17.50 -14.75 -25.44
N ASP A 128 -17.57 -14.10 -26.60
CA ASP A 128 -16.49 -13.28 -27.13
C ASP A 128 -16.84 -11.80 -27.03
N LEU A 129 -15.83 -10.94 -26.96
CA LEU A 129 -15.94 -9.49 -26.91
C LEU A 129 -15.11 -8.87 -28.05
N ILE A 130 -15.70 -7.91 -28.75
CA ILE A 130 -14.95 -6.88 -29.49
C ILE A 130 -15.05 -5.59 -28.68
N GLY A 131 -13.92 -5.13 -28.14
CA GLY A 131 -13.85 -3.88 -27.36
C GLY A 131 -13.96 -2.64 -28.25
N ALA A 132 -14.04 -1.46 -27.63
CA ALA A 132 -14.18 -0.20 -28.36
C ALA A 132 -12.92 0.20 -29.16
N GLY A 133 -11.74 -0.15 -28.66
CA GLY A 133 -10.46 -0.02 -29.37
C GLY A 133 -9.23 -0.28 -28.51
N GLY A 134 -8.08 -0.40 -29.16
CA GLY A 134 -6.78 -0.54 -28.52
C GLY A 134 -6.31 0.75 -27.82
N LYS A 135 -5.27 0.65 -26.96
CA LYS A 135 -4.67 1.84 -26.32
C LYS A 135 -4.07 2.82 -27.33
N ILE A 136 -3.46 2.26 -28.36
CA ILE A 136 -2.91 2.97 -29.52
C ILE A 136 -3.67 2.45 -30.73
N VAL A 137 -4.18 3.37 -31.55
CA VAL A 137 -5.06 3.06 -32.68
C VAL A 137 -4.42 3.56 -33.96
N GLY A 138 -4.48 2.73 -35.01
CA GLY A 138 -3.97 3.04 -36.34
C GLY A 138 -2.52 2.59 -36.55
N GLU A 139 -2.24 2.05 -37.75
CA GLU A 139 -0.89 1.65 -38.16
C GLU A 139 -0.13 2.81 -38.84
N ARG A 140 -0.85 3.61 -39.65
CA ARG A 140 -0.27 4.69 -40.45
C ARG A 140 0.13 5.89 -39.60
N GLU A 141 -0.72 6.26 -38.66
CA GLU A 141 -0.46 7.29 -37.65
C GLU A 141 -0.91 6.73 -36.29
N PRO A 142 -0.01 6.07 -35.54
CA PRO A 142 -0.34 5.49 -34.24
C PRO A 142 -0.65 6.59 -33.22
N LEU A 143 -1.90 6.67 -32.78
CA LEU A 143 -2.37 7.71 -31.84
C LEU A 143 -2.96 7.08 -30.58
N PRO A 144 -2.87 7.75 -29.42
CA PRO A 144 -3.65 7.37 -28.24
C PRO A 144 -5.15 7.32 -28.56
N TYR A 145 -5.86 6.34 -28.00
CA TYR A 145 -7.29 6.08 -28.30
C TYR A 145 -8.18 7.34 -28.36
N ALA A 146 -8.12 8.19 -27.34
CA ALA A 146 -8.97 9.39 -27.24
C ALA A 146 -8.69 10.41 -28.36
N GLU A 147 -7.43 10.50 -28.80
CA GLU A 147 -7.03 11.37 -29.90
C GLU A 147 -7.41 10.78 -31.25
N ALA A 148 -7.26 9.45 -31.43
CA ALA A 148 -7.72 8.77 -32.63
C ALA A 148 -9.24 8.94 -32.83
N LEU A 149 -10.03 8.79 -31.76
CA LEU A 149 -11.48 8.96 -31.78
C LEU A 149 -11.88 10.40 -32.14
N SER A 150 -11.25 11.41 -31.51
CA SER A 150 -11.60 12.81 -31.76
C SER A 150 -11.31 13.26 -33.19
N ARG A 151 -10.32 12.64 -33.85
CA ARG A 151 -9.96 12.90 -35.25
C ARG A 151 -10.80 12.08 -36.25
N PHE A 152 -11.56 11.09 -35.81
CA PHE A 152 -12.31 10.23 -36.71
C PHE A 152 -13.66 10.86 -37.12
N HIS A 153 -13.83 11.11 -38.42
CA HIS A 153 -15.00 11.81 -38.95
C HIS A 153 -15.98 10.85 -39.66
N TRP A 154 -17.08 10.51 -38.98
CA TRP A 154 -18.06 9.52 -39.46
C TRP A 154 -18.70 9.85 -40.81
N PRO A 155 -19.18 11.08 -41.08
CA PRO A 155 -19.80 11.40 -42.36
C PRO A 155 -18.86 11.16 -43.55
N THR A 156 -17.60 11.55 -43.41
CA THR A 156 -16.54 11.35 -44.41
C THR A 156 -16.24 9.86 -44.58
N PHE A 157 -16.18 9.10 -43.48
CA PHE A 157 -15.99 7.65 -43.53
C PHE A 157 -17.06 6.95 -44.39
N PHE A 158 -18.33 7.33 -44.24
CA PHE A 158 -19.40 6.76 -45.03
C PHE A 158 -19.41 7.21 -46.49
N ALA A 159 -19.19 8.51 -46.73
CA ALA A 159 -19.25 9.09 -48.06
C ALA A 159 -18.07 8.68 -48.94
N ASP A 160 -16.84 8.75 -48.41
CA ASP A 160 -15.62 8.69 -49.21
C ASP A 160 -14.93 7.32 -49.12
N PHE A 161 -15.19 6.56 -48.05
CA PHE A 161 -14.51 5.30 -47.77
C PHE A 161 -15.44 4.09 -47.81
N ALA A 162 -16.62 4.18 -48.43
CA ALA A 162 -17.55 3.07 -48.57
C ALA A 162 -17.89 2.35 -47.24
N GLY A 163 -18.00 3.11 -46.15
CA GLY A 163 -18.16 2.57 -44.80
C GLY A 163 -19.33 1.59 -44.62
N GLY A 164 -20.40 1.75 -45.42
CA GLY A 164 -21.52 0.82 -45.43
C GLY A 164 -21.14 -0.61 -45.82
N ALA A 165 -20.22 -0.78 -46.77
CA ALA A 165 -19.77 -2.11 -47.19
C ALA A 165 -18.96 -2.82 -46.10
N MET A 166 -18.14 -2.07 -45.34
CA MET A 166 -17.41 -2.61 -44.19
C MET A 166 -18.39 -3.10 -43.11
N LEU A 167 -19.42 -2.29 -42.80
CA LEU A 167 -20.45 -2.68 -41.83
C LEU A 167 -21.27 -3.89 -42.29
N ASP A 168 -21.61 -3.99 -43.57
CA ASP A 168 -22.31 -5.15 -44.12
C ASP A 168 -21.46 -6.42 -44.02
N ALA A 169 -20.15 -6.32 -44.29
CA ALA A 169 -19.21 -7.40 -44.07
C ALA A 169 -19.14 -7.79 -42.58
N PHE A 170 -19.11 -6.80 -41.68
CA PHE A 170 -19.07 -7.03 -40.24
C PHE A 170 -20.33 -7.75 -39.73
N ARG A 171 -21.50 -7.25 -40.14
CA ARG A 171 -22.81 -7.86 -39.87
C ARG A 171 -22.90 -9.27 -40.44
N GLY A 172 -22.44 -9.48 -41.67
CA GLY A 172 -22.42 -10.80 -42.32
C GLY A 172 -21.56 -11.81 -41.58
N TRP A 173 -20.34 -11.42 -41.18
CA TRP A 173 -19.45 -12.25 -40.40
C TRP A 173 -20.03 -12.57 -39.01
N ALA A 174 -20.55 -11.57 -38.30
CA ALA A 174 -21.04 -11.75 -36.95
C ALA A 174 -22.25 -12.72 -36.91
N LYS A 175 -23.23 -12.51 -37.81
CA LYS A 175 -24.42 -13.39 -37.93
C LYS A 175 -24.10 -14.81 -38.42
N LYS A 176 -22.95 -15.02 -39.06
CA LYS A 176 -22.47 -16.35 -39.48
C LYS A 176 -21.84 -17.11 -38.32
N ASN A 177 -21.09 -16.42 -37.45
CA ASN A 177 -20.26 -17.05 -36.43
C ASN A 177 -20.92 -17.15 -35.05
N TYR A 178 -21.91 -16.29 -34.77
CA TYR A 178 -22.59 -16.20 -33.48
C TYR A 178 -24.10 -16.40 -33.63
N ASP A 179 -24.75 -16.88 -32.58
CA ASP A 179 -26.21 -17.05 -32.51
C ASP A 179 -26.88 -15.75 -32.02
N LEU A 180 -26.22 -15.05 -31.10
CA LEU A 180 -26.66 -13.79 -30.53
C LEU A 180 -25.51 -12.79 -30.52
N ILE A 181 -25.75 -11.59 -31.04
CA ILE A 181 -24.78 -10.49 -31.07
C ILE A 181 -25.42 -9.33 -30.30
N LEU A 182 -24.75 -8.87 -29.24
CA LEU A 182 -25.22 -7.81 -28.38
C LEU A 182 -24.33 -6.58 -28.53
N ILE A 183 -24.93 -5.46 -28.90
CA ILE A 183 -24.24 -4.18 -29.05
C ILE A 183 -24.59 -3.29 -27.86
N ASP A 184 -23.58 -2.84 -27.13
CA ASP A 184 -23.72 -1.75 -26.16
C ASP A 184 -23.47 -0.42 -26.88
N SER A 185 -24.53 0.31 -27.23
CA SER A 185 -24.40 1.54 -28.03
C SER A 185 -23.89 2.72 -27.19
N ARG A 186 -23.53 3.85 -27.80
CA ARG A 186 -23.45 5.13 -27.07
C ARG A 186 -24.84 5.64 -26.68
N THR A 187 -24.93 6.48 -25.63
CA THR A 187 -26.18 7.19 -25.28
C THR A 187 -26.39 8.44 -26.13
N GLY A 188 -27.64 8.82 -26.37
CA GLY A 188 -27.96 10.10 -27.03
C GLY A 188 -28.08 10.00 -28.55
N LEU A 189 -27.86 11.12 -29.26
CA LEU A 189 -28.16 11.31 -30.69
C LEU A 189 -26.92 11.43 -31.59
N ALA A 190 -25.74 10.99 -31.13
CA ALA A 190 -24.51 11.07 -31.92
C ALA A 190 -24.55 10.18 -33.19
N ASP A 191 -23.70 10.45 -34.19
CA ASP A 191 -23.65 9.69 -35.46
C ASP A 191 -23.51 8.17 -35.23
N VAL A 192 -22.72 7.77 -34.24
CA VAL A 192 -22.51 6.37 -33.83
C VAL A 192 -23.83 5.72 -33.34
N ALA A 193 -24.72 6.50 -32.74
CA ALA A 193 -26.03 6.01 -32.31
C ALA A 193 -26.90 5.62 -33.52
N GLY A 194 -26.82 6.35 -34.64
CA GLY A 194 -27.53 5.99 -35.88
C GLY A 194 -27.07 4.65 -36.44
N ILE A 195 -25.74 4.39 -36.43
CA ILE A 195 -25.17 3.10 -36.85
C ILE A 195 -25.74 1.96 -35.99
N CYS A 196 -25.74 2.17 -34.67
CA CYS A 196 -26.16 1.15 -33.71
C CYS A 196 -27.68 0.93 -33.69
N THR A 197 -28.50 1.94 -33.99
CA THR A 197 -29.96 1.86 -33.92
C THR A 197 -30.64 1.57 -35.25
N MET A 198 -29.99 1.88 -36.38
CA MET A 198 -30.56 1.69 -37.70
C MET A 198 -29.80 0.64 -38.50
N GLN A 199 -28.49 0.83 -38.75
CA GLN A 199 -27.78 0.03 -39.76
C GLN A 199 -27.42 -1.39 -39.30
N LEU A 200 -26.86 -1.53 -38.10
CA LEU A 200 -26.39 -2.82 -37.57
C LEU A 200 -27.46 -3.78 -37.03
N PRO A 201 -28.52 -3.34 -36.32
CA PRO A 201 -29.39 -4.26 -35.59
C PRO A 201 -30.39 -5.00 -36.46
N ASP A 202 -30.78 -6.20 -36.02
CA ASP A 202 -32.08 -6.80 -36.35
C ASP A 202 -33.16 -6.35 -35.34
N GLU A 203 -32.73 -6.02 -34.13
CA GLU A 203 -33.57 -5.58 -33.03
C GLU A 203 -32.88 -4.49 -32.20
N VAL A 204 -33.64 -3.50 -31.74
CA VAL A 204 -33.20 -2.46 -30.81
C VAL A 204 -33.98 -2.58 -29.52
N VAL A 205 -33.26 -2.78 -28.41
CA VAL A 205 -33.78 -2.79 -27.05
C VAL A 205 -33.60 -1.39 -26.46
N LEU A 206 -34.69 -0.65 -26.35
CA LEU A 206 -34.73 0.67 -25.75
C LEU A 206 -34.76 0.53 -24.22
N CYS A 207 -33.64 0.86 -23.58
CA CYS A 207 -33.44 0.86 -22.14
C CYS A 207 -33.70 2.26 -21.58
N PHE A 208 -34.63 2.40 -20.63
CA PHE A 208 -34.99 3.70 -20.09
C PHE A 208 -35.55 3.61 -18.68
N VAL A 209 -35.37 4.67 -17.89
CA VAL A 209 -36.11 4.85 -16.63
C VAL A 209 -37.41 5.61 -16.92
N LEU A 210 -38.45 5.42 -16.10
CA LEU A 210 -39.80 5.97 -16.33
C LEU A 210 -39.94 7.49 -16.10
N ASN A 211 -38.83 8.24 -16.06
CA ASN A 211 -38.91 9.69 -16.00
C ASN A 211 -39.25 10.27 -17.38
N ARG A 212 -39.74 11.51 -17.38
CA ARG A 212 -40.26 12.19 -18.58
C ARG A 212 -39.23 12.28 -19.70
N GLN A 213 -38.03 12.78 -19.39
CA GLN A 213 -36.98 13.00 -20.39
C GLN A 213 -36.50 11.70 -21.06
N ASN A 214 -36.34 10.61 -20.30
CA ASN A 214 -35.96 9.34 -20.91
C ASN A 214 -37.09 8.80 -21.78
N THR A 215 -38.32 8.85 -21.29
CA THR A 215 -39.51 8.35 -21.99
C THR A 215 -39.74 9.07 -23.33
N GLU A 216 -39.72 10.40 -23.32
CA GLU A 216 -39.83 11.21 -24.54
C GLU A 216 -38.66 10.91 -25.49
N GLY A 217 -37.43 10.87 -24.98
CA GLY A 217 -36.25 10.59 -25.80
C GLY A 217 -36.22 9.19 -26.44
N VAL A 218 -36.67 8.13 -25.75
CA VAL A 218 -36.79 6.81 -26.40
C VAL A 218 -37.98 6.73 -27.35
N ALA A 219 -39.06 7.48 -27.12
CA ALA A 219 -40.17 7.57 -28.07
C ALA A 219 -39.74 8.26 -29.37
N ASP A 220 -38.97 9.35 -29.30
CA ASP A 220 -38.41 10.04 -30.47
C ASP A 220 -37.50 9.12 -31.30
N ILE A 221 -36.65 8.33 -30.62
CA ILE A 221 -35.79 7.34 -31.28
C ILE A 221 -36.62 6.21 -31.91
N ALA A 222 -37.65 5.71 -31.21
CA ALA A 222 -38.53 4.69 -31.75
C ALA A 222 -39.24 5.18 -33.02
N ALA A 223 -39.78 6.40 -33.01
CA ALA A 223 -40.40 7.03 -34.16
C ALA A 223 -39.39 7.21 -35.31
N SER A 224 -38.16 7.62 -35.01
CA SER A 224 -37.09 7.78 -36.01
C SER A 224 -36.71 6.45 -36.67
N ILE A 225 -36.58 5.37 -35.89
CA ILE A 225 -36.31 4.02 -36.41
C ILE A 225 -37.47 3.58 -37.30
N ARG A 226 -38.72 3.76 -36.86
CA ARG A 226 -39.91 3.40 -37.65
C ARG A 226 -40.00 4.18 -38.96
N ALA A 227 -39.73 5.48 -38.93
CA ALA A 227 -39.74 6.31 -40.12
C ALA A 227 -38.66 5.88 -41.13
N ALA A 228 -37.45 5.54 -40.66
CA ALA A 228 -36.33 5.21 -41.53
C ALA A 228 -36.33 3.75 -42.02
N ARG A 229 -36.77 2.80 -41.18
CA ARG A 229 -36.60 1.35 -41.40
C ARG A 229 -37.89 0.55 -41.31
N GLY A 230 -39.04 1.19 -41.07
CA GLY A 230 -40.33 0.50 -40.93
C GLY A 230 -40.26 -0.61 -39.88
N ASP A 231 -40.73 -1.81 -40.26
CA ASP A 231 -40.68 -3.01 -39.42
C ASP A 231 -39.44 -3.89 -39.61
N GLU A 232 -38.46 -3.46 -40.42
CA GLU A 232 -37.21 -4.22 -40.63
C GLU A 232 -36.39 -4.35 -39.35
N VAL A 233 -36.41 -3.31 -38.51
CA VAL A 233 -35.77 -3.31 -37.19
C VAL A 233 -36.86 -3.50 -36.15
N ARG A 234 -36.78 -4.59 -35.38
CA ARG A 234 -37.71 -4.82 -34.28
C ARG A 234 -37.38 -3.92 -33.11
N ILE A 235 -38.37 -3.27 -32.51
CA ILE A 235 -38.18 -2.44 -31.31
C ILE A 235 -38.68 -3.22 -30.11
N ARG A 236 -37.88 -3.28 -29.04
CA ARG A 236 -38.20 -3.88 -27.74
C ARG A 236 -38.02 -2.85 -26.64
N LEU A 237 -38.87 -2.91 -25.60
CA LEU A 237 -38.89 -1.92 -24.53
C LEU A 237 -38.44 -2.53 -23.20
N SER A 238 -37.40 -1.96 -22.58
CA SER A 238 -36.84 -2.43 -21.32
C SER A 238 -36.86 -1.30 -20.28
N PRO A 239 -37.96 -1.13 -19.52
CA PRO A 239 -37.98 -0.23 -18.38
C PRO A 239 -36.99 -0.69 -17.31
N MET A 240 -36.07 0.18 -16.96
CA MET A 240 -35.00 -0.08 -16.00
C MET A 240 -35.31 0.59 -14.67
N ARG A 241 -34.82 -0.01 -13.57
CA ARG A 241 -34.96 0.51 -12.19
C ARG A 241 -36.41 0.72 -11.78
N VAL A 242 -37.31 -0.17 -12.21
CA VAL A 242 -38.72 -0.12 -11.79
C VAL A 242 -38.87 -0.52 -10.33
N SER A 243 -39.85 0.04 -9.60
CA SER A 243 -40.10 -0.37 -8.22
C SER A 243 -40.84 -1.71 -8.20
N LYS A 244 -40.49 -2.55 -7.23
CA LYS A 244 -41.20 -3.81 -7.01
C LYS A 244 -42.58 -3.58 -6.42
N ASP A 245 -42.72 -2.54 -5.60
CA ASP A 245 -43.95 -2.23 -4.86
C ASP A 245 -44.97 -1.47 -5.71
N ARG A 246 -44.58 -1.08 -6.95
CA ARG A 246 -45.41 -0.37 -7.95
C ARG A 246 -46.29 0.74 -7.32
N PRO A 247 -45.67 1.75 -6.68
CA PRO A 247 -46.42 2.86 -6.09
C PRO A 247 -47.24 3.60 -7.16
N THR A 248 -48.26 4.34 -6.73
CA THR A 248 -49.14 5.11 -7.63
C THR A 248 -48.36 6.03 -8.58
N GLU A 249 -47.26 6.63 -8.10
CA GLU A 249 -46.37 7.47 -8.91
C GLU A 249 -45.70 6.69 -10.06
N GLU A 250 -45.28 5.44 -9.82
CA GLU A 250 -44.74 4.60 -10.89
C GLU A 250 -45.84 4.19 -11.88
N ALA A 251 -47.03 3.87 -11.40
CA ALA A 251 -48.16 3.51 -12.27
C ALA A 251 -48.50 4.65 -13.24
N ASP A 252 -48.55 5.90 -12.74
CA ASP A 252 -48.73 7.11 -13.54
C ASP A 252 -47.57 7.32 -14.54
N ALA A 253 -46.32 7.15 -14.09
CA ALA A 253 -45.14 7.22 -14.96
C ALA A 253 -45.15 6.16 -16.08
N ARG A 254 -45.57 4.94 -15.77
CA ARG A 254 -45.72 3.84 -16.74
C ARG A 254 -46.84 4.13 -17.73
N ALA A 255 -47.99 4.63 -17.28
CA ALA A 255 -49.09 5.01 -18.16
C ALA A 255 -48.68 6.11 -19.15
N ARG A 256 -47.93 7.12 -18.69
CA ARG A 256 -47.33 8.12 -19.58
C ARG A 256 -46.41 7.49 -20.60
N ALA A 257 -45.48 6.62 -20.17
CA ALA A 257 -44.56 5.96 -21.08
C ALA A 257 -45.27 5.11 -22.14
N GLN A 258 -46.30 4.37 -21.75
CA GLN A 258 -47.13 3.62 -22.69
C GLN A 258 -47.79 4.54 -23.72
N ARG A 259 -48.29 5.70 -23.31
CA ARG A 259 -48.90 6.68 -24.22
C ARG A 259 -47.88 7.25 -25.21
N GLU A 260 -46.72 7.72 -24.74
CA GLU A 260 -45.69 8.29 -25.62
C GLU A 260 -45.15 7.26 -26.63
N LEU A 261 -44.91 6.02 -26.18
CA LEU A 261 -44.43 4.94 -27.03
C LEU A 261 -45.48 4.50 -28.07
N ARG A 262 -46.77 4.56 -27.74
CA ARG A 262 -47.86 4.36 -28.71
C ARG A 262 -47.91 5.49 -29.73
N ASN A 263 -47.73 6.75 -29.30
CA ASN A 263 -47.66 7.90 -30.20
C ASN A 263 -46.48 7.81 -31.17
N ALA A 264 -45.39 7.14 -30.77
CA ALA A 264 -44.25 6.83 -31.63
C ALA A 264 -44.49 5.71 -32.66
N GLY A 265 -45.72 5.19 -32.77
CA GLY A 265 -46.10 4.18 -33.76
C GLY A 265 -45.86 2.73 -33.33
N LEU A 266 -45.71 2.46 -32.03
CA LEU A 266 -45.61 1.09 -31.49
C LEU A 266 -47.00 0.53 -31.13
N SER A 267 -47.21 -0.77 -31.36
CA SER A 267 -48.50 -1.40 -31.05
C SER A 267 -48.74 -1.50 -29.54
N PRO A 268 -49.99 -1.30 -29.07
CA PRO A 268 -50.34 -1.41 -27.65
C PRO A 268 -49.91 -2.74 -27.02
N GLU A 269 -50.09 -3.85 -27.74
CA GLU A 269 -49.80 -5.20 -27.27
C GLU A 269 -48.28 -5.42 -27.11
N SER A 270 -47.47 -4.92 -28.06
CA SER A 270 -46.00 -5.02 -27.96
C SER A 270 -45.48 -4.20 -26.79
N VAL A 271 -46.01 -2.99 -26.61
CA VAL A 271 -45.61 -2.11 -25.51
C VAL A 271 -45.90 -2.77 -24.16
N GLU A 272 -47.10 -3.31 -23.98
CA GLU A 272 -47.49 -3.95 -22.73
C GLU A 272 -46.70 -5.25 -22.47
N SER A 273 -46.55 -6.09 -23.49
CA SER A 273 -45.79 -7.34 -23.41
C SER A 273 -44.33 -7.09 -23.03
N ASP A 274 -43.66 -6.16 -23.70
CA ASP A 274 -42.24 -5.87 -23.46
C ASP A 274 -42.04 -5.23 -22.08
N MET A 275 -42.86 -4.24 -21.72
CA MET A 275 -42.78 -3.64 -20.40
C MET A 275 -43.09 -4.65 -19.27
N ALA A 276 -43.89 -5.68 -19.53
CA ALA A 276 -44.13 -6.74 -18.55
C ALA A 276 -42.99 -7.77 -18.48
N SER A 277 -42.33 -8.05 -19.61
CA SER A 277 -41.36 -9.16 -19.75
C SER A 277 -39.89 -8.76 -19.62
N LEU A 278 -39.55 -7.53 -19.98
CA LEU A 278 -38.18 -7.04 -20.05
C LEU A 278 -37.88 -5.95 -19.01
N SER A 279 -38.82 -5.64 -18.11
CA SER A 279 -38.54 -4.71 -17.01
C SER A 279 -37.49 -5.28 -16.07
N ILE A 280 -36.53 -4.44 -15.68
CA ILE A 280 -35.52 -4.73 -14.66
C ILE A 280 -35.79 -3.84 -13.44
N ALA A 281 -36.00 -4.43 -12.27
CA ALA A 281 -36.30 -3.72 -11.05
C ALA A 281 -35.05 -3.07 -10.43
N ALA A 282 -35.28 -2.09 -9.57
CA ALA A 282 -34.24 -1.58 -8.69
C ALA A 282 -33.81 -2.67 -7.70
N ALA A 283 -32.50 -2.87 -7.57
CA ALA A 283 -31.90 -3.84 -6.65
C ALA A 283 -31.03 -3.10 -5.61
N PRO A 284 -31.25 -3.29 -4.29
CA PRO A 284 -30.54 -2.57 -3.24
C PRO A 284 -29.10 -3.07 -3.03
N ASN A 285 -28.78 -4.26 -3.52
CA ASN A 285 -27.51 -4.97 -3.30
C ASN A 285 -26.56 -4.90 -4.51
N VAL A 286 -26.76 -3.97 -5.45
CA VAL A 286 -25.80 -3.76 -6.55
C VAL A 286 -24.50 -3.18 -5.96
N PRO A 287 -23.35 -3.84 -6.15
CA PRO A 287 -22.09 -3.39 -5.57
C PRO A 287 -21.58 -2.13 -6.27
N PHE A 288 -20.67 -1.40 -5.62
CA PHE A 288 -20.01 -0.20 -6.16
C PHE A 288 -18.91 -0.51 -7.20
N TYR A 289 -18.95 -1.69 -7.82
CA TYR A 289 -18.05 -2.12 -8.87
C TYR A 289 -18.82 -2.92 -9.92
N GLU A 290 -18.38 -2.87 -11.17
CA GLU A 290 -19.03 -3.57 -12.29
C GLU A 290 -18.86 -5.08 -12.16
N THR A 291 -19.98 -5.80 -12.16
CA THR A 291 -19.97 -7.26 -12.13
C THR A 291 -21.30 -7.84 -12.62
N LEU A 292 -21.31 -9.15 -12.87
CA LEU A 292 -22.49 -9.87 -13.29
C LEU A 292 -23.34 -10.25 -12.06
N ALA A 293 -24.65 -10.08 -12.16
CA ALA A 293 -25.61 -10.33 -11.07
C ALA A 293 -25.46 -11.72 -10.42
N PRO A 294 -25.21 -12.82 -11.18
CA PRO A 294 -25.03 -14.15 -10.58
C PRO A 294 -23.89 -14.25 -9.55
N PHE A 295 -22.86 -13.39 -9.60
CA PHE A 295 -21.74 -13.48 -8.65
C PHE A 295 -21.95 -12.65 -7.38
N VAL A 296 -22.89 -11.71 -7.38
CA VAL A 296 -23.25 -10.91 -6.20
C VAL A 296 -24.32 -11.61 -5.35
N ALA A 297 -25.18 -12.38 -6.00
CA ALA A 297 -26.26 -13.15 -5.39
C ALA A 297 -25.81 -14.04 -4.22
N THR A 298 -26.34 -13.84 -3.00
CA THR A 298 -26.09 -14.78 -1.87
C THR A 298 -26.46 -16.21 -2.24
N SER A 299 -27.55 -16.37 -2.99
CA SER A 299 -27.91 -17.59 -3.71
C SER A 299 -28.34 -17.24 -5.12
N THR A 300 -27.67 -17.80 -6.13
CA THR A 300 -27.97 -17.55 -7.56
C THR A 300 -29.39 -17.94 -7.94
N SER A 301 -29.94 -18.98 -7.32
CA SER A 301 -31.30 -19.47 -7.56
C SER A 301 -32.37 -18.71 -6.76
N ALA A 302 -32.00 -17.70 -5.98
CA ALA A 302 -32.94 -16.89 -5.20
C ALA A 302 -32.76 -15.38 -5.42
N ASP A 303 -31.82 -14.96 -6.27
CA ASP A 303 -31.50 -13.55 -6.49
C ASP A 303 -32.45 -12.90 -7.52
N PRO A 304 -33.25 -11.90 -7.11
CA PRO A 304 -34.24 -11.29 -8.00
C PRO A 304 -33.65 -10.66 -9.26
N LEU A 305 -32.48 -10.02 -9.15
CA LEU A 305 -31.85 -9.34 -10.29
C LEU A 305 -31.36 -10.35 -11.33
N THR A 306 -30.78 -11.47 -10.88
CA THR A 306 -30.41 -12.60 -11.73
C THR A 306 -31.63 -13.18 -12.46
N PHE A 307 -32.78 -13.30 -11.79
CA PHE A 307 -34.01 -13.78 -12.42
C PHE A 307 -34.58 -12.84 -13.49
N GLU A 308 -34.50 -11.53 -13.27
CA GLU A 308 -34.95 -10.54 -14.25
C GLU A 308 -34.09 -10.57 -15.51
N TYR A 309 -32.76 -10.65 -15.36
CA TYR A 309 -31.88 -10.83 -16.50
C TYR A 309 -32.06 -12.20 -17.17
N LEU A 310 -32.32 -13.27 -16.42
CA LEU A 310 -32.67 -14.57 -16.99
C LEU A 310 -33.92 -14.46 -17.88
N ARG A 311 -34.98 -13.82 -17.38
CA ARG A 311 -36.22 -13.62 -18.14
C ARG A 311 -35.97 -12.82 -19.42
N MET A 312 -35.22 -11.72 -19.31
CA MET A 312 -34.80 -10.93 -20.47
C MET A 312 -34.02 -11.79 -21.47
N THR A 313 -33.06 -12.59 -21.02
CA THR A 313 -32.29 -13.50 -21.88
C THR A 313 -33.19 -14.51 -22.58
N GLN A 314 -34.12 -15.15 -21.87
CA GLN A 314 -35.05 -16.13 -22.44
C GLN A 314 -35.88 -15.53 -23.57
N GLU A 315 -36.35 -14.29 -23.40
CA GLU A 315 -37.07 -13.53 -24.43
C GLU A 315 -36.18 -13.21 -25.64
N MET A 316 -34.93 -12.80 -25.41
CA MET A 316 -33.99 -12.45 -26.49
C MET A 316 -33.59 -13.67 -27.34
N ILE A 317 -33.39 -14.84 -26.71
CA ILE A 317 -32.98 -16.07 -27.40
C ILE A 317 -34.15 -16.99 -27.80
N GLY A 318 -35.38 -16.67 -27.37
CA GLY A 318 -36.58 -17.45 -27.63
C GLY A 318 -36.57 -18.85 -27.01
N THR A 319 -35.79 -19.08 -25.96
CA THR A 319 -35.63 -20.40 -25.32
C THR A 319 -35.75 -20.25 -23.80
N LYS A 320 -36.60 -21.05 -23.16
CA LYS A 320 -36.70 -21.10 -21.69
C LYS A 320 -35.61 -22.01 -21.12
N PHE A 321 -34.98 -21.57 -20.03
CA PHE A 321 -33.95 -22.33 -19.30
C PHE A 321 -33.87 -21.84 -17.84
N GLU A 322 -33.46 -22.71 -16.92
CA GLU A 322 -33.29 -22.34 -15.51
C GLU A 322 -32.00 -21.53 -15.30
N VAL A 323 -31.89 -20.85 -14.15
CA VAL A 323 -30.63 -20.20 -13.75
C VAL A 323 -29.52 -21.26 -13.75
N PRO A 324 -28.47 -21.11 -14.58
CA PRO A 324 -27.39 -22.09 -14.64
C PRO A 324 -26.71 -22.24 -13.28
N LYS A 325 -26.52 -23.50 -12.83
CA LYS A 325 -25.79 -23.78 -11.57
C LYS A 325 -24.31 -23.46 -11.75
N LEU A 326 -23.85 -22.42 -11.08
CA LEU A 326 -22.42 -22.06 -11.03
C LEU A 326 -21.73 -22.90 -9.94
N GLU A 327 -20.54 -23.42 -10.26
CA GLU A 327 -19.71 -24.13 -9.28
C GLU A 327 -19.31 -23.18 -8.14
N GLN A 328 -19.53 -23.61 -6.89
CA GLN A 328 -19.31 -22.76 -5.71
C GLN A 328 -17.87 -22.23 -5.61
N GLY A 329 -16.87 -23.09 -5.84
CA GLY A 329 -15.46 -22.67 -5.83
C GLY A 329 -15.10 -21.65 -6.92
N TRP A 330 -15.82 -21.68 -8.06
CA TRP A 330 -15.67 -20.65 -9.08
C TRP A 330 -16.27 -19.32 -8.64
N VAL A 331 -17.47 -19.34 -8.06
CA VAL A 331 -18.12 -18.13 -7.50
C VAL A 331 -17.24 -17.48 -6.43
N GLU A 332 -16.69 -18.27 -5.50
CA GLU A 332 -15.78 -17.79 -4.46
C GLU A 332 -14.50 -17.18 -5.06
N THR A 333 -13.93 -17.82 -6.09
CA THR A 333 -12.76 -17.29 -6.81
C THR A 333 -13.07 -15.95 -7.48
N VAL A 334 -14.23 -15.83 -8.14
CA VAL A 334 -14.68 -14.60 -8.79
C VAL A 334 -14.89 -13.50 -7.75
N ARG A 335 -15.58 -13.80 -6.64
CA ARG A 335 -15.77 -12.84 -5.53
C ARG A 335 -14.45 -12.36 -4.95
N ARG A 336 -13.49 -13.26 -4.72
CA ARG A 336 -12.14 -12.89 -4.25
C ARG A 336 -11.42 -11.98 -5.24
N ARG A 337 -11.58 -12.20 -6.55
CA ARG A 337 -11.01 -11.30 -7.58
C ARG A 337 -11.68 -9.93 -7.65
N LEU A 338 -12.95 -9.86 -7.24
CA LEU A 338 -13.74 -8.62 -7.21
C LEU A 338 -13.62 -7.85 -5.89
N GLN A 339 -12.97 -8.42 -4.87
CA GLN A 339 -12.71 -7.71 -3.62
C GLN A 339 -11.86 -6.46 -3.88
N PRO A 340 -12.12 -5.35 -3.17
CA PRO A 340 -11.31 -4.15 -3.28
C PRO A 340 -9.83 -4.48 -3.07
N ARG A 341 -9.01 -4.04 -4.03
CA ARG A 341 -7.56 -4.22 -4.03
C ARG A 341 -6.81 -2.99 -3.56
N MET A 342 -7.51 -1.88 -3.37
CA MET A 342 -6.99 -0.66 -2.80
C MET A 342 -7.97 -0.14 -1.76
N THR A 343 -7.48 0.75 -0.91
CA THR A 343 -8.27 1.36 0.17
C THR A 343 -7.75 2.77 0.47
N THR A 344 -8.32 3.46 1.46
CA THR A 344 -7.84 4.79 1.88
C THR A 344 -6.79 4.69 2.99
N VAL A 345 -6.00 5.74 3.16
CA VAL A 345 -5.00 5.86 4.23
C VAL A 345 -5.65 5.75 5.61
N GLU A 346 -6.85 6.31 5.79
CA GLU A 346 -7.61 6.21 7.04
C GLU A 346 -8.03 4.77 7.34
N TYR A 347 -8.42 4.02 6.31
CA TYR A 347 -8.80 2.62 6.48
C TYR A 347 -7.59 1.74 6.84
N LEU A 348 -6.43 1.96 6.20
CA LEU A 348 -5.18 1.27 6.57
C LEU A 348 -4.84 1.50 8.05
N SER A 349 -4.95 2.76 8.50
CA SER A 349 -4.73 3.12 9.90
C SER A 349 -5.73 2.44 10.84
N GLY A 350 -6.94 2.16 10.37
CA GLY A 350 -7.96 1.43 11.12
C GLY A 350 -7.71 -0.08 11.28
N LEU A 351 -6.81 -0.68 10.49
CA LEU A 351 -6.52 -2.11 10.56
C LEU A 351 -5.92 -2.54 11.90
N GLU A 352 -5.19 -1.64 12.58
CA GLU A 352 -4.61 -1.90 13.90
C GLU A 352 -5.67 -2.27 14.96
N SER A 353 -6.89 -1.79 14.78
CA SER A 353 -8.03 -2.04 15.69
C SER A 353 -8.99 -3.11 15.16
N ALA A 354 -8.71 -3.70 14.00
CA ALA A 354 -9.57 -4.71 13.39
C ALA A 354 -9.26 -6.12 13.94
N ASP A 355 -10.13 -7.07 13.59
CA ASP A 355 -9.85 -8.49 13.84
C ASP A 355 -8.52 -8.91 13.17
N PRO A 356 -7.56 -9.54 13.87
CA PRO A 356 -6.23 -9.82 13.34
C PRO A 356 -6.21 -10.69 12.08
N ASP A 357 -7.13 -11.65 11.95
CA ASP A 357 -7.22 -12.51 10.76
C ASP A 357 -7.69 -11.73 9.55
N ARG A 358 -8.76 -10.95 9.72
CA ARG A 358 -9.24 -10.04 8.69
C ARG A 358 -8.19 -9.00 8.31
N ALA A 359 -7.52 -8.41 9.30
CA ALA A 359 -6.54 -7.36 9.07
C ALA A 359 -5.33 -7.86 8.27
N TYR A 360 -4.83 -9.06 8.60
CA TYR A 360 -3.78 -9.70 7.82
C TYR A 360 -4.22 -9.95 6.37
N GLU A 361 -5.40 -10.57 6.16
CA GLU A 361 -5.89 -10.89 4.82
C GLU A 361 -6.15 -9.64 3.95
N GLU A 362 -6.63 -8.56 4.57
CA GLU A 362 -6.85 -7.29 3.88
C GLU A 362 -5.54 -6.61 3.53
N LEU A 363 -4.58 -6.54 4.46
CA LEU A 363 -3.28 -5.95 4.22
C LEU A 363 -2.49 -6.68 3.13
N ASP A 364 -2.50 -8.02 3.16
CA ASP A 364 -1.89 -8.86 2.11
C ASP A 364 -2.50 -8.59 0.74
N ARG A 365 -3.84 -8.45 0.69
CA ARG A 365 -4.58 -8.16 -0.53
C ARG A 365 -4.34 -6.75 -1.06
N PHE A 366 -4.20 -5.76 -0.18
CA PHE A 366 -3.89 -4.39 -0.58
C PHE A 366 -2.46 -4.26 -1.12
N LEU A 367 -1.50 -5.00 -0.55
CA LEU A 367 -0.14 -5.11 -1.10
C LEU A 367 -0.14 -5.75 -2.48
N ASP A 368 -0.85 -6.87 -2.66
CA ASP A 368 -1.02 -7.49 -3.99
C ASP A 368 -1.72 -6.56 -4.97
N GLY A 369 -2.71 -5.81 -4.48
CA GLY A 369 -3.41 -4.81 -5.26
C GLY A 369 -2.53 -3.68 -5.76
N ALA A 370 -1.67 -3.15 -4.89
CA ALA A 370 -0.70 -2.11 -5.23
C ALA A 370 0.38 -2.63 -6.18
N LEU A 371 0.85 -3.87 -6.02
CA LEU A 371 1.82 -4.50 -6.93
C LEU A 371 1.25 -4.72 -8.35
N ASP A 372 -0.05 -4.95 -8.47
CA ASP A 372 -0.76 -5.15 -9.73
C ASP A 372 -1.25 -3.83 -10.38
N ALA A 373 -1.17 -2.71 -9.66
CA ALA A 373 -1.73 -1.42 -10.07
C ALA A 373 -0.85 -0.72 -11.14
N ASP A 374 -1.46 0.11 -11.98
CA ASP A 374 -0.73 1.06 -12.84
C ASP A 374 -0.24 2.23 -11.97
N PRO A 375 1.08 2.36 -11.70
CA PRO A 375 1.58 3.33 -10.74
C PRO A 375 1.21 4.77 -11.05
N ASN A 376 1.09 5.13 -12.33
CA ASN A 376 0.88 6.51 -12.76
C ASN A 376 -0.59 6.94 -12.73
N ARG A 377 -1.50 5.99 -12.51
CA ARG A 377 -2.94 6.22 -12.54
C ARG A 377 -3.64 5.84 -11.25
N GLU A 378 -3.12 4.81 -10.59
CA GLU A 378 -3.78 4.16 -9.47
C GLU A 378 -3.05 4.38 -8.14
N LEU A 379 -1.76 4.72 -8.12
CA LEU A 379 -1.00 4.90 -6.88
C LEU A 379 -0.56 6.35 -6.68
N ASP A 380 -0.79 6.86 -5.47
CA ASP A 380 -0.21 8.11 -4.99
C ASP A 380 0.82 7.86 -3.87
N ALA A 381 1.68 8.85 -3.63
CA ALA A 381 2.79 8.73 -2.69
C ALA A 381 2.34 8.49 -1.25
N ASP A 382 1.26 9.16 -0.81
CA ASP A 382 0.77 9.08 0.56
C ASP A 382 0.16 7.70 0.84
N TYR A 383 -0.57 7.15 -0.13
CA TYR A 383 -1.10 5.79 -0.04
C TYR A 383 0.01 4.73 0.05
N VAL A 384 1.03 4.82 -0.82
CA VAL A 384 2.15 3.87 -0.82
C VAL A 384 2.91 3.93 0.50
N ASP A 385 3.21 5.14 1.00
CA ASP A 385 3.90 5.31 2.27
C ASP A 385 3.10 4.69 3.43
N ALA A 386 1.80 4.99 3.51
CA ALA A 386 0.92 4.41 4.52
C ALA A 386 0.85 2.88 4.44
N LEU A 387 0.73 2.33 3.24
CA LEU A 387 0.64 0.87 3.02
C LEU A 387 1.94 0.16 3.42
N VAL A 388 3.08 0.70 2.98
CA VAL A 388 4.41 0.16 3.30
C VAL A 388 4.67 0.22 4.80
N ARG A 389 4.40 1.38 5.42
CA ARG A 389 4.54 1.55 6.87
C ARG A 389 3.67 0.55 7.65
N THR A 390 2.39 0.44 7.29
CA THR A 390 1.46 -0.51 7.92
C THR A 390 1.95 -1.95 7.80
N ALA A 391 2.53 -2.33 6.66
CA ALA A 391 3.10 -3.67 6.45
C ALA A 391 4.32 -3.97 7.33
N PHE A 392 5.20 -2.99 7.55
CA PHE A 392 6.36 -3.15 8.44
C PHE A 392 5.97 -3.13 9.92
N GLU A 393 5.04 -2.25 10.30
CA GLU A 393 4.51 -2.10 11.67
C GLU A 393 3.55 -3.23 12.05
N ALA A 394 3.11 -4.06 11.09
CA ALA A 394 2.19 -5.18 11.31
C ALA A 394 2.57 -6.09 12.48
N GLY A 395 3.86 -6.33 12.72
CA GLY A 395 4.32 -7.16 13.84
C GLY A 395 4.08 -6.56 15.22
N ASP A 396 3.79 -5.27 15.30
CA ASP A 396 3.61 -4.54 16.55
C ASP A 396 2.16 -4.67 17.06
N TRP A 397 1.21 -5.00 16.18
CA TRP A 397 -0.23 -5.09 16.48
C TRP A 397 -0.94 -6.35 15.95
N LEU A 398 -0.38 -7.12 15.01
CA LEU A 398 -0.89 -8.45 14.62
C LEU A 398 -0.39 -9.53 15.58
N TRP A 399 -1.16 -9.78 16.63
CA TRP A 399 -0.94 -10.89 17.54
C TRP A 399 -2.22 -11.70 17.71
N GLY A 400 -2.08 -13.03 17.80
CA GLY A 400 -3.17 -13.96 18.08
C GLY A 400 -2.71 -14.99 19.11
N GLU A 401 -3.59 -15.39 20.03
CA GLU A 401 -3.26 -16.27 21.15
C GLU A 401 -2.57 -17.59 20.72
N ASN A 402 -2.82 -18.07 19.49
CA ASN A 402 -2.27 -19.32 18.96
C ASN A 402 -1.91 -19.28 17.46
N LYS A 403 -1.75 -18.10 16.85
CA LYS A 403 -1.53 -17.97 15.40
C LYS A 403 -0.30 -17.13 15.09
N GLN A 404 0.61 -17.68 14.28
CA GLN A 404 1.72 -16.93 13.71
C GLN A 404 1.31 -16.39 12.34
N TYR A 405 1.44 -15.08 12.15
CA TYR A 405 1.21 -14.44 10.87
C TYR A 405 2.50 -14.41 10.03
N PRO A 406 2.42 -14.57 8.70
CA PRO A 406 3.56 -14.44 7.79
C PRO A 406 4.05 -12.98 7.62
N LEU A 407 4.42 -12.31 8.71
CA LEU A 407 4.77 -10.88 8.70
C LEU A 407 5.93 -10.54 7.75
N ARG A 408 6.89 -11.46 7.60
CA ARG A 408 7.99 -11.31 6.66
C ARG A 408 7.49 -11.23 5.20
N THR A 409 6.43 -11.96 4.85
CA THR A 409 5.85 -11.95 3.51
C THR A 409 5.23 -10.59 3.19
N LEU A 410 4.53 -9.98 4.16
CA LEU A 410 3.99 -8.61 4.00
C LEU A 410 5.13 -7.60 3.77
N ALA A 411 6.19 -7.68 4.58
CA ALA A 411 7.35 -6.81 4.44
C ALA A 411 8.10 -7.01 3.10
N GLU A 412 8.23 -8.25 2.62
CA GLU A 412 8.82 -8.55 1.31
C GLU A 412 7.99 -7.97 0.16
N LYS A 413 6.65 -8.05 0.23
CA LYS A 413 5.74 -7.43 -0.75
C LYS A 413 5.84 -5.90 -0.73
N ALA A 414 5.85 -5.29 0.46
CA ALA A 414 6.03 -3.85 0.62
C ALA A 414 7.37 -3.38 0.04
N LEU A 415 8.45 -4.11 0.30
CA LEU A 415 9.77 -3.82 -0.26
C LEU A 415 9.79 -3.99 -1.79
N LEU A 416 9.11 -5.01 -2.33
CA LEU A 416 8.98 -5.22 -3.77
C LEU A 416 8.25 -4.05 -4.44
N LEU A 417 7.16 -3.56 -3.83
CA LEU A 417 6.38 -2.44 -4.34
C LEU A 417 7.26 -1.19 -4.51
N VAL A 418 7.96 -0.78 -3.46
CA VAL A 418 8.80 0.43 -3.52
C VAL A 418 9.99 0.25 -4.49
N ARG A 419 10.52 -0.98 -4.65
CA ARG A 419 11.53 -1.27 -5.67
C ARG A 419 10.99 -1.10 -7.11
N GLN A 420 9.78 -1.57 -7.37
CA GLN A 420 9.14 -1.41 -8.69
C GLN A 420 8.93 0.07 -9.01
N LEU A 421 8.39 0.83 -8.06
CA LEU A 421 8.17 2.27 -8.19
C LEU A 421 9.49 3.02 -8.46
N ASN A 422 10.55 2.72 -7.70
CA ASN A 422 11.87 3.31 -7.93
C ASN A 422 12.47 2.98 -9.30
N THR A 423 12.11 1.84 -9.91
CA THR A 423 12.63 1.43 -11.22
C THR A 423 11.89 2.10 -12.39
N MET A 424 10.62 2.46 -12.19
CA MET A 424 9.76 3.00 -13.25
C MET A 424 10.02 4.49 -13.55
N GLY A 425 10.65 5.23 -12.64
CA GLY A 425 11.16 6.59 -12.88
C GLY A 425 10.17 7.74 -12.72
N ASP A 426 8.91 7.45 -12.37
CA ASP A 426 7.90 8.47 -12.05
C ASP A 426 7.91 8.76 -10.53
N GLY A 427 8.55 9.86 -10.15
CA GLY A 427 8.75 10.29 -8.76
C GLY A 427 10.08 9.83 -8.15
N ASP A 428 10.46 10.45 -7.03
CA ASP A 428 11.70 10.15 -6.32
C ASP A 428 11.46 9.21 -5.13
N TRP A 429 11.47 7.90 -5.40
CA TRP A 429 11.21 6.85 -4.41
C TRP A 429 12.46 6.36 -3.66
N ARG A 430 13.62 6.97 -3.92
CA ARG A 430 14.92 6.48 -3.41
C ARG A 430 14.98 6.51 -1.89
N ILE A 431 14.42 7.54 -1.26
CA ILE A 431 14.35 7.65 0.20
C ILE A 431 13.45 6.55 0.77
N ALA A 432 12.23 6.43 0.26
CA ALA A 432 11.28 5.39 0.69
C ALA A 432 11.86 3.98 0.52
N LEU A 433 12.59 3.72 -0.56
CA LEU A 433 13.25 2.44 -0.79
C LEU A 433 14.35 2.18 0.25
N VAL A 434 15.20 3.17 0.54
CA VAL A 434 16.23 3.03 1.56
C VAL A 434 15.64 2.86 2.96
N ASP A 435 14.57 3.58 3.29
CA ASP A 435 13.86 3.43 4.57
C ASP A 435 13.24 2.03 4.71
N ALA A 436 12.58 1.52 3.66
CA ALA A 436 12.05 0.15 3.64
C ALA A 436 13.16 -0.91 3.77
N LEU A 437 14.32 -0.69 3.14
CA LEU A 437 15.49 -1.58 3.29
C LEU A 437 16.05 -1.53 4.71
N ASP A 438 16.16 -0.36 5.32
CA ASP A 438 16.63 -0.17 6.69
C ASP A 438 15.71 -0.87 7.70
N GLU A 439 14.39 -0.70 7.57
CA GLU A 439 13.40 -1.33 8.44
C GLU A 439 13.39 -2.86 8.27
N PHE A 440 13.52 -3.34 7.03
CA PHE A 440 13.62 -4.78 6.77
C PHE A 440 14.86 -5.39 7.44
N ASP A 441 16.02 -4.73 7.31
CA ASP A 441 17.25 -5.22 7.92
C ASP A 441 17.22 -5.16 9.45
N LEU A 442 16.56 -4.15 10.03
CA LEU A 442 16.38 -4.03 11.47
C LEU A 442 15.62 -5.24 12.06
N ARG A 443 14.58 -5.72 11.36
CA ARG A 443 13.67 -6.76 11.86
C ARG A 443 14.10 -8.18 11.51
N TRP A 444 14.64 -8.41 10.30
CA TRP A 444 14.86 -9.78 9.77
C TRP A 444 16.30 -10.12 9.44
N SER A 445 17.24 -9.17 9.55
CA SER A 445 18.63 -9.42 9.18
C SER A 445 19.59 -9.44 10.37
N PRO A 446 20.67 -10.25 10.30
CA PRO A 446 21.76 -10.16 11.28
C PRO A 446 22.42 -8.78 11.24
N SER A 447 22.68 -8.22 12.43
CA SER A 447 23.37 -6.94 12.60
C SER A 447 24.89 -7.11 12.64
N GLY A 448 25.64 -6.28 11.90
CA GLY A 448 27.10 -6.15 11.99
C GLY A 448 27.88 -6.87 10.87
N GLY A 449 29.20 -6.63 10.80
CA GLY A 449 30.13 -7.30 9.89
C GLY A 449 30.07 -6.87 8.41
N ARG A 450 30.77 -7.62 7.55
CA ARG A 450 30.98 -7.32 6.12
C ARG A 450 29.68 -7.25 5.30
N GLU A 451 28.69 -8.08 5.62
CA GLU A 451 27.41 -8.09 4.89
C GLU A 451 26.59 -6.82 5.16
N THR A 452 26.64 -6.30 6.39
CA THR A 452 26.01 -5.01 6.73
C THR A 452 26.68 -3.86 5.99
N LEU A 453 28.01 -3.89 5.86
CA LEU A 453 28.75 -2.90 5.07
C LEU A 453 28.35 -2.92 3.59
N LYS A 454 28.26 -4.11 2.99
CA LYS A 454 27.83 -4.29 1.59
C LYS A 454 26.43 -3.71 1.33
N ARG A 455 25.46 -4.06 2.18
CA ARG A 455 24.09 -3.54 2.07
C ARG A 455 24.00 -2.03 2.31
N THR A 456 24.88 -1.47 3.15
CA THR A 456 24.95 -0.01 3.36
C THR A 456 25.51 0.71 2.13
N LEU A 457 26.52 0.13 1.47
CA LEU A 457 27.05 0.64 0.19
C LEU A 457 25.98 0.63 -0.90
N ASP A 458 25.17 -0.42 -0.98
CA ASP A 458 24.11 -0.50 -2.00
C ASP A 458 23.00 0.55 -1.76
N ARG A 459 22.70 0.90 -0.51
CA ARG A 459 21.80 2.03 -0.18
C ARG A 459 22.37 3.38 -0.60
N ASP A 460 23.67 3.62 -0.37
CA ASP A 460 24.30 4.86 -0.84
C ASP A 460 24.25 4.97 -2.37
N LYS A 461 24.45 3.86 -3.09
CA LYS A 461 24.31 3.83 -4.55
C LYS A 461 22.90 4.19 -5.01
N ILE A 462 21.87 3.64 -4.36
CA ILE A 462 20.47 3.97 -4.67
C ILE A 462 20.24 5.49 -4.53
N LEU A 463 20.69 6.11 -3.44
CA LEU A 463 20.52 7.54 -3.20
C LEU A 463 21.41 8.42 -4.10
N ALA A 464 22.53 7.89 -4.58
CA ALA A 464 23.43 8.59 -5.49
C ALA A 464 22.86 8.70 -6.91
N ASP A 465 21.96 7.80 -7.29
CA ASP A 465 21.41 7.71 -8.63
C ASP A 465 20.29 8.74 -8.85
N GLY A 466 20.64 9.95 -9.29
CA GLY A 466 19.68 11.03 -9.61
C GLY A 466 19.96 12.36 -8.89
N GLN A 467 18.99 13.28 -8.93
CA GLN A 467 19.14 14.62 -8.34
C GLN A 467 19.42 14.56 -6.83
N GLN A 468 20.28 15.45 -6.34
CA GLN A 468 20.74 15.45 -4.95
C GLN A 468 20.06 16.57 -4.16
N SER A 469 18.96 16.24 -3.48
CA SER A 469 18.29 17.15 -2.53
C SER A 469 19.05 17.24 -1.20
N ASN A 470 18.78 18.26 -0.39
CA ASN A 470 19.36 18.39 0.96
C ASN A 470 19.12 17.13 1.81
N GLU A 471 17.93 16.53 1.71
CA GLU A 471 17.58 15.32 2.46
C GLU A 471 18.39 14.09 2.01
N ILE A 472 18.57 13.92 0.70
CA ILE A 472 19.40 12.86 0.12
C ILE A 472 20.84 13.02 0.59
N LEU A 473 21.41 14.24 0.50
CA LEU A 473 22.78 14.52 0.93
C LEU A 473 22.98 14.20 2.41
N LEU A 474 22.03 14.60 3.27
CA LEU A 474 22.04 14.27 4.70
C LEU A 474 21.97 12.76 4.94
N ARG A 475 21.11 12.04 4.21
CA ARG A 475 20.96 10.58 4.36
C ARG A 475 22.23 9.84 3.93
N ARG A 476 22.80 10.22 2.79
CA ARG A 476 24.07 9.67 2.27
C ARG A 476 25.24 9.93 3.20
N ALA A 477 25.34 11.14 3.77
CA ALA A 477 26.38 11.45 4.76
C ALA A 477 26.26 10.54 6.01
N ARG A 478 25.04 10.27 6.50
CA ARG A 478 24.83 9.33 7.62
C ARG A 478 25.23 7.90 7.27
N LEU A 479 24.90 7.42 6.06
CA LEU A 479 25.33 6.10 5.60
C LEU A 479 26.86 6.03 5.56
N ALA A 480 27.54 7.06 5.07
CA ALA A 480 29.00 7.12 5.04
C ALA A 480 29.64 7.09 6.45
N VAL A 481 29.07 7.83 7.41
CA VAL A 481 29.47 7.72 8.82
C VAL A 481 29.23 6.31 9.38
N TYR A 482 28.12 5.67 9.01
CA TYR A 482 27.82 4.31 9.44
C TYR A 482 28.77 3.28 8.82
N MET A 483 29.15 3.43 7.55
CA MET A 483 30.17 2.60 6.90
C MET A 483 31.52 2.69 7.62
N ALA A 484 31.95 3.91 8.00
CA ALA A 484 33.16 4.10 8.79
C ALA A 484 33.08 3.41 10.17
N ARG A 485 31.90 3.34 10.80
CA ARG A 485 31.69 2.62 12.07
C ARG A 485 31.81 1.11 11.93
N LEU A 486 31.42 0.56 10.79
CA LEU A 486 31.46 -0.88 10.52
C LEU A 486 32.87 -1.41 10.20
N ARG A 487 33.84 -0.51 9.96
CA ARG A 487 35.23 -0.86 9.69
C ARG A 487 36.04 -1.00 10.97
N GLU A 488 36.95 -1.96 10.97
CA GLU A 488 37.93 -2.14 12.03
C GLU A 488 39.06 -1.12 11.84
N PRO A 489 39.27 -0.16 12.76
CA PRO A 489 40.29 0.87 12.59
C PRO A 489 41.71 0.33 12.45
N GLU A 490 41.99 -0.80 13.11
CA GLU A 490 43.30 -1.41 13.16
C GLU A 490 43.73 -1.95 11.79
N THR A 491 42.77 -2.28 10.92
CA THR A 491 43.00 -2.90 9.61
C THR A 491 42.55 -2.03 8.43
N ASP A 492 41.50 -1.21 8.61
CA ASP A 492 40.82 -0.47 7.54
C ASP A 492 40.83 1.07 7.74
N ARG A 493 41.76 1.63 8.54
CA ARG A 493 41.82 3.08 8.87
C ARG A 493 41.61 3.99 7.65
N ALA A 494 42.41 3.79 6.60
CA ALA A 494 42.39 4.65 5.42
C ALA A 494 41.00 4.68 4.76
N GLN A 495 40.31 3.55 4.73
CA GLN A 495 38.99 3.46 4.14
C GLN A 495 37.91 4.04 5.06
N ALA A 496 38.06 3.91 6.38
CA ALA A 496 37.19 4.57 7.35
C ALA A 496 37.32 6.09 7.26
N GLU A 497 38.54 6.62 7.14
CA GLU A 497 38.80 8.05 6.91
C GLU A 497 38.21 8.53 5.58
N ALA A 498 38.38 7.76 4.50
CA ALA A 498 37.79 8.08 3.19
C ALA A 498 36.25 8.14 3.23
N ASP A 499 35.59 7.25 3.98
CA ASP A 499 34.13 7.29 4.16
C ASP A 499 33.71 8.55 4.97
N LEU A 500 34.50 8.97 5.97
CA LEU A 500 34.25 10.20 6.73
C LEU A 500 34.50 11.47 5.90
N ASP A 501 35.51 11.48 5.03
CA ASP A 501 35.79 12.58 4.11
C ASP A 501 34.69 12.72 3.06
N ARG A 502 34.15 11.59 2.58
CA ARG A 502 32.95 11.57 1.73
C ARG A 502 31.75 12.17 2.46
N ALA A 503 31.50 11.77 3.71
CA ALA A 503 30.41 12.32 4.52
C ALA A 503 30.56 13.85 4.66
N GLN A 504 31.76 14.33 4.98
CA GLN A 504 32.05 15.76 5.10
C GLN A 504 31.79 16.50 3.78
N SER A 505 32.26 15.95 2.65
CA SER A 505 32.08 16.54 1.33
C SER A 505 30.61 16.65 0.94
N LEU A 506 29.80 15.63 1.24
CA LEU A 506 28.35 15.64 1.00
C LEU A 506 27.65 16.73 1.81
N LEU A 507 28.01 16.88 3.09
CA LEU A 507 27.44 17.93 3.94
C LEU A 507 27.85 19.35 3.50
N ASN A 508 29.07 19.52 2.97
CA ASN A 508 29.55 20.81 2.48
C ASN A 508 28.81 21.30 1.21
N ILE A 509 28.14 20.41 0.47
CA ILE A 509 27.36 20.75 -0.73
C ILE A 509 26.02 21.42 -0.36
N ILE A 510 25.50 21.15 0.83
CA ILE A 510 24.18 21.62 1.26
C ILE A 510 24.12 23.15 1.23
N SER A 511 23.21 23.68 0.41
CA SER A 511 23.13 25.10 0.07
C SER A 511 22.12 25.85 0.97
N ARG A 512 22.41 27.12 1.26
CA ARG A 512 21.55 28.01 2.08
C ARG A 512 20.50 28.74 1.22
N PRO A 513 19.36 29.18 1.78
CA PRO A 513 18.98 29.15 3.19
C PRO A 513 18.48 27.77 3.65
N LEU A 514 18.73 27.44 4.92
CA LEU A 514 18.26 26.21 5.56
C LEU A 514 17.17 26.55 6.58
N THR A 515 16.21 25.65 6.74
CA THR A 515 15.30 25.65 7.89
C THR A 515 16.07 25.37 9.20
N ASP A 516 15.50 25.72 10.34
CA ASP A 516 16.11 25.42 11.65
C ASP A 516 16.37 23.91 11.82
N ASP A 517 15.46 23.05 11.35
CA ASP A 517 15.62 21.59 11.41
C ASP A 517 16.74 21.09 10.48
N GLU A 518 16.86 21.63 9.27
CA GLU A 518 17.97 21.29 8.37
C GLU A 518 19.32 21.76 8.91
N SER A 519 19.37 22.95 9.51
CA SER A 519 20.55 23.48 10.18
C SER A 519 20.98 22.59 11.34
N ASP A 520 20.02 22.16 12.18
CA ASP A 520 20.23 21.22 13.28
C ASP A 520 20.76 19.86 12.77
N ARG A 521 20.15 19.30 11.72
CA ARG A 521 20.58 18.03 11.10
C ARG A 521 21.99 18.13 10.53
N LEU A 522 22.33 19.26 9.90
CA LEU A 522 23.64 19.51 9.32
C LEU A 522 24.72 19.59 10.41
N ALA A 523 24.48 20.35 11.48
CA ALA A 523 25.38 20.45 12.62
C ALA A 523 25.61 19.09 13.30
N ILE A 524 24.53 18.31 13.50
CA ILE A 524 24.63 16.94 14.02
C ILE A 524 25.49 16.08 13.09
N GLY A 525 25.32 16.18 11.77
CA GLY A 525 26.10 15.45 10.78
C GLY A 525 27.62 15.71 10.92
N PHE A 526 28.04 16.98 11.02
CA PHE A 526 29.45 17.32 11.25
C PHE A 526 29.96 16.82 12.61
N GLY A 527 29.13 16.94 13.66
CA GLY A 527 29.44 16.37 14.97
C GLY A 527 29.67 14.86 14.89
N GLU A 528 28.84 14.12 14.15
CA GLU A 528 28.96 12.66 14.05
C GLU A 528 30.23 12.21 13.34
N ILE A 529 30.65 12.97 12.32
CA ILE A 529 31.92 12.77 11.61
C ILE A 529 33.08 12.95 12.59
N SER A 530 33.12 14.08 13.30
CA SER A 530 34.18 14.38 14.27
C SER A 530 34.23 13.35 15.39
N ALA A 531 33.08 12.96 15.94
CA ALA A 531 32.99 11.90 16.94
C ALA A 531 33.51 10.54 16.43
N GLN A 532 33.31 10.19 15.15
CA GLN A 532 33.89 8.94 14.62
C GLN A 532 35.41 9.03 14.46
N ARG A 533 35.94 10.16 14.00
CA ARG A 533 37.40 10.38 13.95
C ARG A 533 38.00 10.25 15.35
N ALA A 534 37.36 10.84 16.35
CA ALA A 534 37.76 10.72 17.75
C ALA A 534 37.81 9.25 18.22
N ARG A 535 36.76 8.46 17.94
CA ARG A 535 36.71 7.03 18.29
C ARG A 535 37.75 6.19 17.55
N ILE A 536 38.10 6.55 16.32
CA ILE A 536 39.18 5.90 15.56
C ILE A 536 40.52 6.19 16.25
N CYS A 537 40.85 7.47 16.50
CA CYS A 537 42.07 7.88 17.19
C CYS A 537 42.18 7.24 18.58
N GLN A 538 41.10 7.19 19.37
CA GLN A 538 41.10 6.54 20.68
C GLN A 538 41.44 5.05 20.62
N ARG A 539 40.88 4.31 19.65
CA ARG A 539 41.18 2.88 19.47
C ARG A 539 42.63 2.64 19.06
N LEU A 540 43.21 3.57 18.31
CA LEU A 540 44.61 3.54 17.89
C LEU A 540 45.60 4.10 18.94
N GLY A 541 45.10 4.60 20.08
CA GLY A 541 45.93 5.17 21.14
C GLY A 541 46.40 6.62 20.88
N GLU A 542 45.84 7.31 19.90
CA GLU A 542 46.18 8.69 19.52
C GLU A 542 45.42 9.72 20.39
N VAL A 543 45.83 9.83 21.66
CA VAL A 543 45.07 10.55 22.70
C VAL A 543 44.85 12.04 22.37
N GLU A 544 45.88 12.77 21.92
CA GLU A 544 45.77 14.21 21.64
C GLU A 544 44.88 14.51 20.42
N GLN A 545 44.96 13.69 19.38
CA GLN A 545 44.10 13.83 18.20
C GLN A 545 42.65 13.51 18.55
N ALA A 546 42.44 12.45 19.35
CA ALA A 546 41.11 12.14 19.87
C ALA A 546 40.53 13.29 20.70
N LYS A 547 41.33 13.92 21.57
CA LYS A 547 40.93 15.09 22.38
C LYS A 547 40.46 16.24 21.48
N SER A 548 41.25 16.57 20.46
CA SER A 548 40.93 17.63 19.50
C SER A 548 39.58 17.40 18.80
N PHE A 549 39.33 16.18 18.30
CA PHE A 549 38.05 15.86 17.67
C PHE A 549 36.87 15.89 18.66
N TRP A 550 37.05 15.42 19.90
CA TRP A 550 35.97 15.51 20.90
C TRP A 550 35.63 16.96 21.27
N LEU A 551 36.62 17.86 21.34
CA LEU A 551 36.38 19.29 21.54
C LEU A 551 35.60 19.89 20.37
N GLN A 552 35.95 19.52 19.14
CA GLN A 552 35.23 19.96 17.94
C GLN A 552 33.74 19.54 17.97
N VAL A 553 33.40 18.36 18.51
CA VAL A 553 31.99 17.96 18.70
C VAL A 553 31.22 18.95 19.58
N ILE A 554 31.84 19.43 20.66
CA ILE A 554 31.24 20.39 21.59
C ILE A 554 31.08 21.75 20.89
N GLU A 555 32.08 22.21 20.14
CA GLU A 555 32.06 23.46 19.38
C GLU A 555 31.00 23.48 18.28
N LEU A 556 30.80 22.36 17.60
CA LEU A 556 29.80 22.22 16.53
C LEU A 556 28.36 22.17 17.07
N LEU A 557 28.17 21.79 18.33
CA LEU A 557 26.86 21.58 18.95
C LEU A 557 26.67 22.38 20.26
N PRO A 558 26.90 23.72 20.26
CA PRO A 558 26.90 24.52 21.48
C PRO A 558 25.52 24.58 22.13
N ASN A 559 24.45 24.45 21.33
CA ASN A 559 23.06 24.57 21.76
C ASN A 559 22.34 23.22 21.87
N ALA A 560 23.07 22.10 22.02
CA ALA A 560 22.48 20.75 22.04
C ALA A 560 21.27 20.60 23.00
N ARG A 561 21.21 21.38 24.09
CA ARG A 561 20.09 21.38 25.05
C ARG A 561 18.79 22.00 24.53
N HIS A 562 18.87 22.94 23.60
CA HIS A 562 17.75 23.75 23.12
C HIS A 562 17.24 23.33 21.74
N MET A 563 17.94 22.40 21.09
CA MET A 563 17.48 21.76 19.84
C MET A 563 16.18 20.96 20.10
N SER A 564 15.32 20.90 19.09
CA SER A 564 13.94 20.36 19.12
C SER A 564 13.86 18.84 19.42
N GLN A 565 12.81 18.11 19.00
CA GLN A 565 12.66 16.66 19.26
C GLN A 565 13.89 15.81 18.87
N ARG A 566 14.74 16.28 17.95
CA ARG A 566 16.01 15.65 17.53
C ARG A 566 17.21 15.99 18.42
N GLY A 567 17.07 16.93 19.35
CA GLY A 567 18.08 17.31 20.35
C GLY A 567 18.50 16.16 21.27
N VAL A 568 17.78 15.03 21.32
CA VAL A 568 18.26 13.81 22.02
C VAL A 568 19.59 13.32 21.43
N ARG A 569 19.72 13.28 20.10
CA ARG A 569 20.93 12.76 19.43
C ARG A 569 22.11 13.70 19.63
N ALA A 570 21.89 15.01 19.46
CA ALA A 570 22.89 16.03 19.75
C ALA A 570 23.37 15.97 21.21
N ARG A 571 22.44 15.92 22.18
CA ARG A 571 22.78 15.79 23.60
C ARG A 571 23.57 14.52 23.91
N ASN A 572 23.21 13.40 23.30
CA ASN A 572 23.94 12.15 23.48
C ASN A 572 25.37 12.26 22.95
N LEU A 573 25.55 12.89 21.79
CA LEU A 573 26.86 13.03 21.16
C LEU A 573 27.79 13.95 21.97
N VAL A 574 27.28 15.09 22.44
CA VAL A 574 28.03 16.02 23.31
C VAL A 574 28.31 15.40 24.67
N ALA A 575 27.35 14.65 25.24
CA ALA A 575 27.57 13.91 26.49
C ALA A 575 28.67 12.85 26.35
N GLU A 576 28.72 12.15 25.22
CA GLU A 576 29.77 11.19 24.91
C GLU A 576 31.15 11.87 24.76
N ALA A 577 31.19 13.05 24.12
CA ALA A 577 32.40 13.85 24.02
C ALA A 577 32.95 14.23 25.40
N HIS A 578 32.10 14.74 26.30
CA HIS A 578 32.51 15.04 27.67
C HIS A 578 32.99 13.79 28.43
N MET A 579 32.27 12.66 28.33
CA MET A 579 32.71 11.41 28.99
C MET A 579 34.06 10.92 28.47
N SER A 580 34.34 11.08 27.18
CA SER A 580 35.62 10.74 26.58
C SER A 580 36.75 11.66 27.03
N LEU A 581 36.50 12.98 27.07
CA LEU A 581 37.48 13.98 27.53
C LEU A 581 37.84 13.82 29.00
N ALA A 582 36.89 13.41 29.85
CA ALA A 582 37.14 13.13 31.27
C ALA A 582 38.22 12.06 31.49
N SER A 583 38.39 11.13 30.54
CA SER A 583 39.35 10.02 30.68
C SER A 583 40.81 10.46 30.49
N SER A 584 41.07 11.63 29.91
CA SER A 584 42.42 12.18 29.66
C SER A 584 42.65 13.55 30.30
N ALA A 585 41.71 14.02 31.11
CA ALA A 585 41.76 15.29 31.82
C ALA A 585 42.38 15.12 33.23
N ASP A 586 42.80 16.23 33.84
CA ASP A 586 43.16 16.22 35.26
C ASP A 586 41.92 15.97 36.14
N PRO A 587 42.07 15.60 37.43
CA PRO A 587 40.93 15.22 38.26
C PRO A 587 39.86 16.32 38.41
N ALA A 588 40.25 17.60 38.38
CA ALA A 588 39.30 18.71 38.48
C ALA A 588 38.50 18.85 37.18
N GLU A 589 39.17 18.93 36.04
CA GLU A 589 38.54 19.03 34.72
C GLU A 589 37.71 17.78 34.38
N ALA A 590 38.17 16.58 34.76
CA ALA A 590 37.47 15.31 34.53
C ALA A 590 36.12 15.27 35.24
N SER A 591 36.06 15.73 36.49
CA SER A 591 34.82 15.78 37.27
C SER A 591 33.79 16.76 36.66
N ASP A 592 34.24 17.91 36.17
CA ASP A 592 33.39 18.89 35.47
C ASP A 592 32.83 18.33 34.15
N HIS A 593 33.65 17.62 33.37
CA HIS A 593 33.18 16.93 32.18
C HIS A 593 32.08 15.91 32.50
N VAL A 594 32.22 15.11 33.55
CA VAL A 594 31.19 14.14 33.96
C VAL A 594 29.88 14.85 34.33
N ILE A 595 29.94 15.95 35.08
CA ILE A 595 28.76 16.75 35.42
C ILE A 595 28.10 17.32 34.14
N ALA A 596 28.89 17.85 33.21
CA ALA A 596 28.39 18.35 31.93
C ALA A 596 27.68 17.25 31.12
N ALA A 597 28.26 16.04 31.07
CA ALA A 597 27.69 14.89 30.38
C ALA A 597 26.32 14.47 30.94
N VAL A 598 26.20 14.31 32.27
CA VAL A 598 24.93 13.91 32.90
C VAL A 598 23.83 14.95 32.68
N ARG A 599 24.17 16.25 32.74
CA ARG A 599 23.20 17.33 32.49
C ARG A 599 22.62 17.27 31.07
N LEU A 600 23.38 16.77 30.10
CA LEU A 600 22.96 16.59 28.72
C LEU A 600 22.18 15.28 28.53
N SER A 601 22.77 14.16 28.95
CA SER A 601 22.20 12.84 28.76
C SER A 601 22.59 11.86 29.88
N ARG A 602 21.62 11.58 30.76
CA ARG A 602 21.75 10.55 31.81
C ARG A 602 22.04 9.17 31.20
N THR A 603 21.40 8.83 30.08
CA THR A 603 21.47 7.50 29.48
C THR A 603 22.86 7.18 28.91
N VAL A 604 23.60 8.19 28.45
CA VAL A 604 24.99 8.01 28.00
C VAL A 604 25.90 7.67 29.18
N VAL A 605 25.72 8.34 30.32
CA VAL A 605 26.54 8.13 31.51
C VAL A 605 26.18 6.82 32.23
N THR A 606 24.90 6.47 32.26
CA THR A 606 24.40 5.24 32.91
C THR A 606 24.21 4.08 31.93
N ARG A 607 24.90 4.10 30.78
CA ARG A 607 24.70 3.13 29.69
C ARG A 607 24.92 1.69 30.16
N ASP A 608 25.98 1.49 30.93
CA ASP A 608 26.38 0.23 31.56
C ASP A 608 27.13 0.52 32.87
N VAL A 609 27.42 -0.53 33.63
CA VAL A 609 28.07 -0.41 34.95
C VAL A 609 29.52 0.08 34.83
N ASP A 610 30.21 -0.20 33.72
CA ASP A 610 31.60 0.23 33.52
C ASP A 610 31.69 1.73 33.23
N GLN A 611 30.79 2.24 32.39
CA GLN A 611 30.66 3.67 32.11
C GLN A 611 30.29 4.44 33.37
N LEU A 612 29.35 3.91 34.17
CA LEU A 612 29.00 4.51 35.45
C LEU A 612 30.19 4.46 36.43
N ALA A 613 30.93 3.35 36.49
CA ALA A 613 32.11 3.23 37.33
C ALA A 613 33.19 4.27 37.00
N ARG A 614 33.45 4.49 35.69
CA ARG A 614 34.36 5.54 35.23
C ARG A 614 33.88 6.92 35.68
N ALA A 615 32.60 7.22 35.47
CA ALA A 615 32.00 8.49 35.87
C ALA A 615 32.15 8.74 37.39
N VAL A 616 31.78 7.75 38.21
CA VAL A 616 31.92 7.83 39.67
C VAL A 616 33.39 7.99 40.08
N GLY A 617 34.31 7.25 39.46
CA GLY A 617 35.74 7.38 39.72
C GLY A 617 36.27 8.80 39.50
N HIS A 618 35.87 9.45 38.40
CA HIS A 618 36.25 10.84 38.13
C HIS A 618 35.64 11.84 39.14
N ILE A 619 34.37 11.63 39.56
CA ILE A 619 33.72 12.47 40.58
C ILE A 619 34.41 12.36 41.93
N LEU A 620 34.80 11.14 42.33
CA LEU A 620 35.46 10.90 43.63
C LEU A 620 36.90 11.43 43.66
N ALA A 621 37.57 11.52 42.51
CA ALA A 621 38.93 12.02 42.40
C ALA A 621 39.02 13.56 42.35
N GLY A 622 37.90 14.27 42.14
CA GLY A 622 37.85 15.72 42.02
C GLY A 622 38.11 16.45 43.36
N PRO A 623 38.63 17.69 43.33
CA PRO A 623 38.93 18.48 44.53
C PRO A 623 37.67 18.83 45.34
N ASP A 624 36.52 18.97 44.69
CA ASP A 624 35.22 19.30 45.30
C ASP A 624 34.27 18.08 45.34
N SER A 625 34.85 16.89 45.57
CA SER A 625 34.12 15.61 45.50
C SER A 625 32.80 15.56 46.30
N PRO A 626 32.64 16.20 47.48
CA PRO A 626 31.36 16.17 48.18
C PRO A 626 30.23 16.93 47.46
N GLU A 627 30.51 18.12 46.94
CA GLU A 627 29.52 18.92 46.22
C GLU A 627 29.21 18.31 44.85
N GLN A 628 30.24 17.82 44.16
CA GLN A 628 30.10 17.16 42.86
C GLN A 628 29.41 15.79 42.97
N ALA A 629 29.65 15.01 44.03
CA ALA A 629 28.92 13.77 44.27
C ALA A 629 27.42 14.03 44.50
N LEU A 630 27.06 15.08 45.25
CA LEU A 630 25.67 15.49 45.43
C LEU A 630 25.04 15.92 44.09
N ALA A 631 25.73 16.78 43.33
CA ALA A 631 25.26 17.25 42.04
C ALA A 631 25.09 16.08 41.04
N PHE A 632 26.07 15.19 40.96
CA PHE A 632 26.04 14.00 40.11
C PHE A 632 24.88 13.08 40.49
N ALA A 633 24.70 12.80 41.79
CA ALA A 633 23.64 11.92 42.26
C ALA A 633 22.23 12.49 41.99
N ASP A 634 22.01 13.79 42.25
CA ASP A 634 20.72 14.43 41.94
C ASP A 634 20.46 14.49 40.42
N LEU A 635 21.48 14.85 39.64
CA LEU A 635 21.34 14.93 38.19
C LEU A 635 21.15 13.57 37.53
N THR A 636 21.73 12.50 38.07
CA THR A 636 21.65 11.14 37.51
C THR A 636 20.41 10.41 38.00
N PHE A 637 20.13 10.46 39.31
CA PHE A 637 19.14 9.62 39.98
C PHE A 637 17.95 10.40 40.59
N GLY A 638 18.08 11.71 40.83
CA GLY A 638 17.06 12.52 41.49
C GLY A 638 15.71 12.60 40.75
N ARG A 639 14.61 12.67 41.52
CA ARG A 639 13.23 12.78 41.03
C ARG A 639 12.85 14.25 40.74
N GLY A 640 13.11 14.69 39.52
CA GLY A 640 12.57 15.95 38.98
C GLY A 640 11.55 15.69 37.86
N ARG A 641 10.29 16.13 38.07
CA ARG A 641 9.11 16.14 37.17
C ARG A 641 9.13 15.11 36.01
N ALA A 642 8.34 14.05 36.17
CA ALA A 642 7.95 13.06 35.14
C ALA A 642 9.08 12.20 34.52
N ARG A 643 10.01 11.66 35.34
CA ARG A 643 11.09 10.80 34.83
C ARG A 643 11.24 9.55 35.69
N GLY A 644 11.00 8.39 35.09
CA GLY A 644 11.35 7.09 35.68
C GLY A 644 12.86 6.89 35.76
N SER A 645 13.32 5.93 36.56
CA SER A 645 14.74 5.66 36.74
C SER A 645 15.42 5.25 35.42
N PRO A 646 16.67 5.66 35.17
CA PRO A 646 17.37 5.33 33.94
C PRO A 646 17.53 3.80 33.79
N PRO A 647 17.45 3.26 32.57
CA PRO A 647 17.64 1.83 32.34
C PRO A 647 19.13 1.47 32.47
N LEU A 648 19.62 1.35 33.70
CA LEU A 648 20.91 0.73 33.99
C LEU A 648 20.84 -0.74 33.54
N ARG A 649 21.69 -1.11 32.58
CA ARG A 649 21.81 -2.47 32.06
C ARG A 649 22.91 -3.21 32.85
N ALA A 650 22.59 -3.67 34.06
CA ALA A 650 23.37 -4.69 34.76
C ALA A 650 22.79 -6.06 34.41
N PHE A 651 23.62 -6.94 33.86
CA PHE A 651 23.18 -8.21 33.27
C PHE A 651 23.45 -9.43 34.15
N ASP A 652 24.29 -9.30 35.17
CA ASP A 652 24.69 -10.39 36.05
C ASP A 652 24.94 -9.97 37.50
N VAL A 653 25.29 -10.96 38.33
CA VAL A 653 25.54 -10.80 39.78
C VAL A 653 26.80 -9.97 40.06
N ALA A 654 27.83 -10.06 39.22
CA ALA A 654 29.08 -9.32 39.43
C ALA A 654 28.87 -7.83 39.15
N GLN A 655 28.21 -7.49 38.05
CA GLN A 655 27.81 -6.13 37.70
C GLN A 655 26.84 -5.54 38.73
N SER A 656 25.91 -6.34 39.24
CA SER A 656 24.98 -5.91 40.30
C SER A 656 25.71 -5.61 41.62
N THR A 657 26.68 -6.45 41.99
CA THR A 657 27.54 -6.24 43.17
C THR A 657 28.39 -4.99 43.02
N ARG A 658 29.01 -4.80 41.85
CA ARG A 658 29.82 -3.62 41.57
C ARG A 658 29.00 -2.34 41.61
N LEU A 659 27.78 -2.37 41.07
CA LEU A 659 26.87 -1.23 41.15
C LEU A 659 26.57 -0.84 42.60
N ALA A 660 26.26 -1.79 43.48
CA ALA A 660 25.96 -1.50 44.88
C ALA A 660 27.11 -0.74 45.58
N HIS A 661 28.35 -1.18 45.38
CA HIS A 661 29.53 -0.49 45.91
C HIS A 661 29.71 0.92 45.34
N LEU A 662 29.46 1.13 44.05
CA LEU A 662 29.54 2.46 43.43
C LEU A 662 28.50 3.42 44.03
N LEU A 663 27.26 2.94 44.23
CA LEU A 663 26.22 3.74 44.86
C LEU A 663 26.58 4.06 46.31
N GLU A 664 27.15 3.10 47.04
CA GLU A 664 27.58 3.27 48.42
C GLU A 664 28.69 4.32 48.54
N GLN A 665 29.71 4.25 47.69
CA GLN A 665 30.79 5.24 47.62
C GLN A 665 30.27 6.65 47.36
N LEU A 666 29.29 6.79 46.45
CA LEU A 666 28.65 8.09 46.20
C LEU A 666 27.95 8.62 47.44
N VAL A 667 27.21 7.78 48.18
CA VAL A 667 26.50 8.19 49.40
C VAL A 667 27.48 8.63 50.50
N LEU A 668 28.58 7.90 50.67
CA LEU A 668 29.60 8.18 51.70
C LEU A 668 30.29 9.52 51.51
N VAL A 669 30.58 9.90 50.26
CA VAL A 669 31.28 11.17 49.94
C VAL A 669 30.32 12.34 49.75
N MET A 670 29.03 12.07 49.48
CA MET A 670 28.03 13.10 49.21
C MET A 670 27.99 14.19 50.29
N GLY A 671 28.12 15.45 49.87
CA GLY A 671 28.02 16.62 50.74
C GLY A 671 26.57 16.98 51.10
N GLU A 672 26.42 17.95 52.00
CA GLU A 672 25.11 18.48 52.42
C GLU A 672 24.52 19.48 51.40
N GLY A 673 23.19 19.57 51.32
CA GLY A 673 22.54 20.55 50.45
C GLY A 673 21.06 20.31 50.18
N PRO A 674 20.36 21.29 49.57
CA PRO A 674 18.89 21.27 49.42
C PRO A 674 18.35 20.14 48.52
N ARG A 675 19.20 19.54 47.68
CA ARG A 675 18.85 18.41 46.79
C ARG A 675 19.21 17.04 47.37
N ARG A 676 19.85 16.97 48.54
CA ARG A 676 20.35 15.72 49.13
C ARG A 676 19.26 14.68 49.33
N GLY A 677 18.10 15.06 49.85
CA GLY A 677 16.96 14.15 50.00
C GLY A 677 16.46 13.56 48.67
N SER A 678 16.43 14.36 47.59
CA SER A 678 16.07 13.92 46.24
C SER A 678 17.08 12.93 45.67
N ALA A 679 18.38 13.23 45.84
CA ALA A 679 19.47 12.37 45.41
C ALA A 679 19.46 11.01 46.14
N LEU A 680 19.29 11.01 47.47
CA LEU A 680 19.23 9.79 48.29
C LEU A 680 18.03 8.91 47.93
N LEU A 681 16.85 9.51 47.75
CA LEU A 681 15.66 8.79 47.29
C LEU A 681 15.88 8.17 45.90
N GLY A 682 16.46 8.93 44.97
CA GLY A 682 16.77 8.44 43.62
C GLY A 682 17.77 7.29 43.60
N LEU A 683 18.82 7.36 44.42
CA LEU A 683 19.80 6.29 44.60
C LEU A 683 19.15 5.02 45.17
N THR A 684 18.24 5.20 46.14
CA THR A 684 17.48 4.09 46.76
C THR A 684 16.59 3.41 45.72
N ASP A 685 15.85 4.17 44.91
CA ASP A 685 15.02 3.65 43.82
C ASP A 685 15.86 2.91 42.77
N ALA A 686 17.03 3.44 42.41
CA ALA A 686 17.93 2.81 41.45
C ALA A 686 18.45 1.47 41.97
N ALA A 687 18.83 1.40 43.25
CA ALA A 687 19.23 0.16 43.92
C ALA A 687 18.10 -0.87 43.93
N GLU A 688 16.88 -0.47 44.29
CA GLU A 688 15.69 -1.33 44.32
C GLU A 688 15.39 -1.94 42.94
N GLN A 689 15.38 -1.12 41.89
CA GLN A 689 15.07 -1.59 40.54
C GLN A 689 16.14 -2.52 39.97
N GLN A 690 17.40 -2.31 40.33
CA GLN A 690 18.47 -3.20 39.90
C GLN A 690 18.41 -4.53 40.64
N LEU A 691 18.09 -4.49 41.94
CA LEU A 691 17.77 -5.70 42.69
C LEU A 691 16.55 -6.43 42.09
N HIS A 692 15.54 -5.71 41.58
CA HIS A 692 14.44 -6.28 40.79
C HIS A 692 14.94 -7.06 39.59
N ARG A 693 15.73 -6.42 38.74
CA ARG A 693 16.21 -7.04 37.50
C ARG A 693 17.13 -8.22 37.79
N ALA A 694 18.01 -8.08 38.78
CA ALA A 694 18.90 -9.15 39.24
C ALA A 694 18.12 -10.41 39.62
N THR A 695 16.92 -10.30 40.26
CA THR A 695 16.10 -11.48 40.61
C THR A 695 15.77 -12.41 39.45
N ARG A 696 15.71 -11.90 38.21
CA ARG A 696 15.43 -12.69 37.01
C ARG A 696 16.59 -13.62 36.62
N PHE A 697 17.82 -13.29 37.03
CA PHE A 697 19.03 -14.05 36.71
C PHE A 697 19.56 -14.89 37.89
N ILE A 698 18.93 -14.81 39.07
CA ILE A 698 19.33 -15.56 40.27
C ILE A 698 19.23 -17.09 40.08
N SER A 699 18.33 -17.56 39.23
CA SER A 699 18.24 -18.97 38.83
C SER A 699 19.50 -19.44 38.08
N ILE A 700 20.06 -18.59 37.22
CA ILE A 700 21.28 -18.85 36.44
C ILE A 700 22.52 -18.70 37.33
N ALA A 701 22.58 -17.66 38.16
CA ALA A 701 23.71 -17.40 39.05
C ALA A 701 23.96 -18.50 40.09
N ARG A 702 22.90 -19.19 40.56
CA ARG A 702 23.03 -20.34 41.47
C ARG A 702 23.73 -21.54 40.84
N ALA A 703 23.84 -21.61 39.51
CA ALA A 703 24.62 -22.64 38.81
C ALA A 703 26.14 -22.39 38.83
N ALA A 704 26.57 -21.13 39.05
CA ALA A 704 27.98 -20.72 39.09
C ALA A 704 28.65 -20.84 40.48
N GLY A 705 27.90 -21.24 41.52
CA GLY A 705 28.38 -21.40 42.90
C GLY A 705 27.70 -20.45 43.91
N PRO A 706 27.80 -20.70 45.23
CA PRO A 706 27.09 -19.93 46.26
C PRO A 706 27.71 -18.57 46.61
N ASP A 707 28.98 -18.34 46.30
CA ASP A 707 29.73 -17.15 46.76
C ASP A 707 29.38 -15.84 46.05
N PRO A 708 29.16 -15.79 44.71
CA PRO A 708 28.80 -14.54 44.03
C PRO A 708 27.47 -13.95 44.54
N LEU A 709 26.48 -14.80 44.81
CA LEU A 709 25.18 -14.35 45.33
C LEU A 709 25.31 -13.82 46.77
N ARG A 710 26.18 -14.43 47.61
CA ARG A 710 26.44 -13.94 48.97
C ARG A 710 27.12 -12.57 48.94
N GLN A 711 28.11 -12.37 48.07
CA GLN A 711 28.80 -11.10 47.90
C GLN A 711 27.83 -9.99 47.44
N MET A 712 26.96 -10.29 46.49
CA MET A 712 25.93 -9.34 46.05
C MET A 712 24.99 -8.95 47.18
N LEU A 713 24.46 -9.94 47.92
CA LEU A 713 23.56 -9.65 49.05
C LEU A 713 24.27 -8.81 50.13
N ALA A 714 25.51 -9.14 50.48
CA ALA A 714 26.30 -8.38 51.44
C ALA A 714 26.50 -6.92 51.00
N ALA A 715 26.83 -6.68 49.72
CA ALA A 715 27.00 -5.35 49.18
C ALA A 715 25.70 -4.51 49.24
N TYR A 716 24.55 -5.12 48.94
CA TYR A 716 23.26 -4.42 49.04
C TYR A 716 22.81 -4.18 50.48
N PHE A 717 23.13 -5.07 51.43
CA PHE A 717 22.89 -4.80 52.85
C PHE A 717 23.75 -3.62 53.34
N SER A 718 25.04 -3.60 52.99
CA SER A 718 25.95 -2.47 53.30
C SER A 718 25.42 -1.15 52.72
N LEU A 719 25.03 -1.15 51.45
CA LEU A 719 24.41 0.01 50.80
C LEU A 719 23.14 0.48 51.52
N CYS A 720 22.25 -0.44 51.95
CA CYS A 720 21.05 -0.10 52.71
C CYS A 720 21.39 0.59 54.05
N ASP A 721 22.37 0.09 54.79
CA ASP A 721 22.80 0.66 56.07
C ASP A 721 23.41 2.05 55.87
N THR A 722 24.22 2.21 54.82
CA THR A 722 24.81 3.49 54.42
C THR A 722 23.74 4.51 54.02
N LEU A 723 22.75 4.12 53.20
CA LEU A 723 21.62 4.98 52.82
C LEU A 723 20.76 5.36 54.03
N SER A 724 20.50 4.42 54.95
CA SER A 724 19.78 4.69 56.19
C SER A 724 20.52 5.71 57.05
N SER A 725 21.83 5.56 57.20
CA SER A 725 22.68 6.47 57.98
C SER A 725 22.76 7.86 57.35
N ALA A 726 22.68 7.95 56.02
CA ALA A 726 22.66 9.21 55.28
C ALA A 726 21.29 9.91 55.28
N GLY A 727 20.24 9.31 55.87
CA GLY A 727 18.90 9.90 55.98
C GLY A 727 17.98 9.66 54.78
N ALA A 728 18.17 8.56 54.04
CA ALA A 728 17.23 8.17 52.97
C ALA A 728 15.84 7.81 53.55
N PRO A 729 14.73 8.06 52.82
CA PRO A 729 13.38 7.78 53.31
C PRO A 729 13.15 6.30 53.65
N GLU A 730 12.65 6.03 54.85
CA GLU A 730 12.44 4.67 55.37
C GLU A 730 11.53 3.82 54.47
N SER A 731 10.48 4.42 53.89
CA SER A 731 9.57 3.75 52.97
C SER A 731 10.26 3.20 51.70
N ALA A 732 11.32 3.84 51.22
CA ALA A 732 12.10 3.38 50.07
C ALA A 732 13.11 2.30 50.46
N LEU A 733 13.68 2.37 51.67
CA LEU A 733 14.59 1.37 52.21
C LEU A 733 13.88 0.04 52.49
N GLU A 734 12.64 0.07 52.97
CA GLU A 734 11.84 -1.13 53.22
C GLU A 734 11.62 -1.97 51.95
N ALA A 735 11.46 -1.33 50.79
CA ALA A 735 11.32 -2.04 49.52
C ALA A 735 12.58 -2.87 49.18
N ILE A 736 13.78 -2.33 49.44
CA ILE A 736 15.04 -3.06 49.23
C ILE A 736 15.16 -4.21 50.24
N LYS A 737 14.89 -3.97 51.52
CA LYS A 737 14.97 -4.98 52.60
C LYS A 737 14.06 -6.17 52.32
N LEU A 738 12.78 -5.92 52.05
CA LEU A 738 11.79 -6.96 51.71
C LEU A 738 12.25 -7.83 50.55
N ARG A 739 12.95 -7.21 49.58
CA ARG A 739 13.43 -7.88 48.39
C ARG A 739 14.69 -8.70 48.63
N LEU A 740 15.62 -8.18 49.43
CA LEU A 740 16.78 -8.95 49.90
C LEU A 740 16.33 -10.18 50.70
N GLU A 741 15.31 -10.04 51.54
CA GLU A 741 14.70 -11.17 52.25
C GLU A 741 14.04 -12.18 51.30
N ALA A 742 13.28 -11.72 50.31
CA ALA A 742 12.68 -12.59 49.31
C ALA A 742 13.74 -13.40 48.56
N ILE A 743 14.82 -12.75 48.10
CA ILE A 743 15.95 -13.42 47.42
C ILE A 743 16.62 -14.47 48.32
N ARG A 744 16.79 -14.14 49.61
CA ARG A 744 17.35 -15.04 50.61
C ARG A 744 16.46 -16.25 50.86
N ARG A 745 15.13 -16.10 50.80
CA ARG A 745 14.12 -17.14 51.07
C ARG A 745 13.77 -18.03 49.86
N THR A 746 14.02 -17.60 48.62
CA THR A 746 13.69 -18.40 47.42
C THR A 746 14.43 -19.76 47.42
N PRO A 747 13.73 -20.92 47.40
CA PRO A 747 14.36 -22.24 47.51
C PRO A 747 15.25 -22.61 46.32
N ARG A 748 16.25 -23.49 46.52
CA ARG A 748 17.03 -24.10 45.42
C ARG A 748 16.08 -24.95 44.58
N ARG A 749 15.88 -24.64 43.29
CA ARG A 749 15.25 -25.62 42.38
C ARG A 749 16.15 -26.86 42.31
N PRO A 750 15.64 -28.07 42.56
CA PRO A 750 16.41 -29.29 42.31
C PRO A 750 16.67 -29.39 40.80
N ARG A 751 17.88 -29.82 40.42
CA ARG A 751 18.23 -30.13 39.02
C ARG A 751 17.32 -31.29 38.57
N SER A 752 16.51 -31.06 37.53
CA SER A 752 15.87 -32.12 36.73
C SER A 752 16.78 -32.47 35.56
#